data_AF-A0A8J5N2S9-F1
#
_entry.id   AF-A0A8J5N2S9-F1
#
_cell.length_a   1.000
_cell.length_b   1.000
_cell.length_c   1.000
_cell.angle_alpha   90.00
_cell.angle_beta   90.00
_cell.angle_gamma   90.00
#
_symmetry.space_group_name_H-M   'P 1'
#
loop_
_entity.id
_entity.type
_entity.pdbx_description
1 polymer ?
#
loop_
_entity_poly.entity_id
_entity_poly.type
_entity_poly.pdbx_seq_one_letter_code
_entity_poly.pdbx_strand_id
1 'polypeptide(L)'
;MTTGVLLQVLMLMQVLLDTCLADDTRETKVFSLQTDVWTVPRSDVYLRYNLTEEEHPAPLTTFTICYRFNIQQFRDGVYFFSYATADDVDNAVLIYQREETMNLYYNDVEASVKMTLTVDDTLGAWHHHCHHVDFPQYRLYVDGRLSGHGQMVGEGGPLPMNGTVYIGQEQDALAGGLDAMQSTSAYITQINVWDSIVSEANIAAMASCSANLLGNVLSTDVQDWEVVNAQVEVRPITALCQQEVEFVIVPEKWHLQPSVEFCRIANSELFIPEGDEVNERLFNETRQFLEQCSGKSYRLLRVGATDAASDGSWLKFITNTPLTYTAWAPGEPNDGHKSNCVVMKKSLSKWGDVACKDEYCFSCLKNKSKYLQVRGLCQHKEHHTRFLLDGYVNSNLFFRGYYGHAIFMSESNRWLLRDVLANVTLAMMAKRRTLTTDYPLGRHDWEVLSPFCQYLEEERVQLSLSSCSTQHFMCSDGSCVARHVRCNLLNDCVDGSDEENCGLLEFSQGYHGHRPPPGVTFQDPLTITPVVNIIRFSNVDDINLALYVELEIILYWTDRNLKYKNLKPDAENKPSKDEVKKVWIPEAEFMNVKDGRLQELKKTVFVLRIGNPNPPHFNDVKMDTVYPASSGRLNATVEYNGLRNLPKYTVGSLTARLDHSDANDVLELLTLPTLSSPPLPHPLPPSLTTYHTLYHTSLTTYHTSSPPTTPSSSPSSPPTTPSTTPPPPPTIPPHHLPHPLPHLPHHLPHPLPHLPTTYHTHLSATTPQVRAIMTLTTLLVLYTLFNQVSSALPDTAYIKMIDLYFFFCISLIFSLIVLHIVVENLPPGTPPATPTPATIKVAPVNPPQPGHSRLLTNYRLRVPTAHGLMHSVRRYCFPVVLVVFNLVFWLMLFT
;
A
#
# COMPACT_ATOMS: atom_id res chain seq x y z
N MET A 1 -16.10 90.70 31.24
CA MET A 1 -16.01 89.43 31.98
C MET A 1 -16.22 88.18 31.12
N THR A 2 -16.29 88.26 29.79
CA THR A 2 -16.59 87.11 28.91
C THR A 2 -15.42 86.64 28.04
N THR A 3 -14.26 87.30 28.08
CA THR A 3 -13.07 86.94 27.28
C THR A 3 -12.03 86.11 28.04
N GLY A 4 -11.98 86.21 29.38
CA GLY A 4 -11.01 85.46 30.20
C GLY A 4 -11.37 83.98 30.42
N VAL A 5 -12.68 83.67 30.50
CA VAL A 5 -13.17 82.31 30.79
C VAL A 5 -13.10 81.41 29.55
N LEU A 6 -13.30 81.96 28.35
CA LEU A 6 -13.25 81.18 27.10
C LEU A 6 -11.81 80.72 26.77
N LEU A 7 -10.81 81.56 27.08
CA LEU A 7 -9.39 81.23 26.86
C LEU A 7 -8.90 80.15 27.85
N GLN A 8 -9.41 80.16 29.08
CA GLN A 8 -9.10 79.13 30.08
C GLN A 8 -9.77 77.79 29.75
N VAL A 9 -10.97 77.78 29.19
CA VAL A 9 -11.66 76.54 28.76
C VAL A 9 -11.01 75.95 27.51
N LEU A 10 -10.56 76.78 26.56
CA LEU A 10 -9.82 76.32 25.38
C LEU A 10 -8.43 75.77 25.76
N MET A 11 -7.71 76.39 26.70
CA MET A 11 -6.46 75.81 27.22
C MET A 11 -6.68 74.51 28.01
N LEU A 12 -7.77 74.39 28.79
CA LEU A 12 -8.07 73.13 29.47
C LEU A 12 -8.46 72.02 28.50
N MET A 13 -9.21 72.31 27.42
CA MET A 13 -9.48 71.34 26.36
C MET A 13 -8.24 71.00 25.55
N GLN A 14 -7.32 71.95 25.30
CA GLN A 14 -6.05 71.67 24.64
C GLN A 14 -5.18 70.75 25.52
N VAL A 15 -5.08 71.03 26.83
CA VAL A 15 -4.35 70.17 27.77
C VAL A 15 -5.01 68.80 27.94
N LEU A 16 -6.35 68.69 27.92
CA LEU A 16 -7.06 67.42 27.97
C LEU A 16 -6.98 66.64 26.64
N LEU A 17 -6.86 67.31 25.50
CA LEU A 17 -6.65 66.67 24.20
C LEU A 17 -5.18 66.23 24.03
N ASP A 18 -4.23 67.03 24.51
CA ASP A 18 -2.80 66.72 24.53
C ASP A 18 -2.46 65.62 25.55
N THR A 19 -3.24 65.49 26.64
CA THR A 19 -3.09 64.38 27.62
C THR A 19 -3.85 63.10 27.23
N CYS A 20 -4.82 63.16 26.30
CA CYS A 20 -5.47 61.97 25.73
C CYS A 20 -4.80 61.43 24.45
N LEU A 21 -3.86 62.16 23.84
CA LEU A 21 -3.17 61.77 22.60
C LEU A 21 -1.63 61.73 22.71
N ALA A 22 -1.08 61.77 23.92
CA ALA A 22 0.26 61.26 24.17
C ALA A 22 0.19 59.72 24.12
N ASP A 23 0.27 59.18 22.91
CA ASP A 23 0.48 57.77 22.66
C ASP A 23 1.69 57.29 23.48
N ASP A 24 1.48 56.20 24.21
CA ASP A 24 2.38 55.61 25.20
C ASP A 24 3.55 54.90 24.49
N THR A 25 4.39 55.64 23.75
CA THR A 25 5.55 55.07 23.05
C THR A 25 6.67 54.80 24.07
N ARG A 26 6.43 53.82 24.95
CA ARG A 26 7.47 53.22 25.76
C ARG A 26 8.44 52.53 24.81
N GLU A 27 9.69 52.96 24.83
CA GLU A 27 10.78 52.39 24.04
C GLU A 27 11.48 51.27 24.82
N THR A 28 12.15 50.36 24.11
CA THR A 28 12.99 49.31 24.70
C THR A 28 14.24 49.07 23.86
N LYS A 29 15.31 48.60 24.50
CA LYS A 29 16.57 48.26 23.83
C LYS A 29 16.48 46.85 23.24
N VAL A 30 16.69 46.73 21.94
CA VAL A 30 16.77 45.48 21.20
C VAL A 30 18.23 45.19 20.88
N PHE A 31 18.70 44.01 21.26
CA PHE A 31 20.07 43.55 21.05
C PHE A 31 20.10 42.51 19.93
N SER A 32 21.00 42.68 18.96
CA SER A 32 21.20 41.72 17.87
C SER A 32 22.37 40.78 18.21
N LEU A 33 22.07 39.51 18.45
CA LEU A 33 23.05 38.48 18.76
C LEU A 33 23.21 37.57 17.54
N GLN A 34 24.35 37.69 16.84
CA GLN A 34 24.71 36.84 15.69
C GLN A 34 23.55 36.66 14.67
N THR A 35 22.88 37.75 14.31
CA THR A 35 21.69 37.71 13.44
C THR A 35 22.01 37.55 11.97
N ASP A 36 23.27 37.75 11.57
CA ASP A 36 23.74 37.43 10.22
C ASP A 36 23.91 35.91 10.06
N VAL A 37 22.91 35.31 9.43
CA VAL A 37 22.81 33.86 9.20
C VAL A 37 23.89 33.29 8.27
N TRP A 38 24.74 34.13 7.68
CA TRP A 38 25.92 33.74 6.88
C TRP A 38 27.20 33.64 7.69
N THR A 39 27.20 34.16 8.91
CA THR A 39 28.39 34.15 9.76
C THR A 39 28.50 32.83 10.52
N VAL A 40 29.73 32.33 10.63
CA VAL A 40 30.02 31.19 11.49
C VAL A 40 29.77 31.56 12.95
N PRO A 41 29.35 30.62 13.79
CA PRO A 41 29.18 30.84 15.22
C PRO A 41 30.45 31.39 15.88
N ARG A 42 30.27 32.32 16.81
CA ARG A 42 31.34 32.98 17.56
C ARG A 42 31.05 32.98 19.05
N SER A 43 32.09 32.89 19.86
CA SER A 43 32.02 32.99 21.32
C SER A 43 32.17 34.41 21.86
N ASP A 44 32.51 35.39 21.01
CA ASP A 44 32.77 36.78 21.38
C ASP A 44 31.62 37.75 21.02
N VAL A 45 30.39 37.25 20.98
CA VAL A 45 29.17 38.05 20.77
C VAL A 45 28.18 37.76 21.90
N TYR A 46 28.03 38.70 22.85
CA TYR A 46 27.19 38.54 24.03
C TYR A 46 26.90 39.86 24.74
N LEU A 47 25.95 39.81 25.69
CA LEU A 47 25.78 40.83 26.71
C LEU A 47 26.26 40.28 28.05
N ARG A 48 27.00 41.08 28.81
CA ARG A 48 27.49 40.72 30.14
C ARG A 48 27.05 41.74 31.19
N TYR A 49 26.63 41.23 32.35
CA TYR A 49 26.36 42.04 33.53
C TYR A 49 26.86 41.33 34.79
N ASN A 50 27.56 42.06 35.65
CA ASN A 50 28.10 41.53 36.90
C ASN A 50 27.16 41.91 38.05
N LEU A 51 26.62 40.93 38.76
CA LEU A 51 25.84 41.16 39.97
C LEU A 51 26.80 41.22 41.16
N THR A 52 26.60 42.22 42.03
CA THR A 52 27.41 42.39 43.24
C THR A 52 26.55 42.27 44.49
N GLU A 53 27.10 41.64 45.52
CA GLU A 53 26.43 41.51 46.84
C GLU A 53 26.12 42.87 47.49
N GLU A 54 26.85 43.94 47.12
CA GLU A 54 26.58 45.30 47.60
C GLU A 54 25.24 45.84 47.07
N GLU A 55 24.88 45.51 45.83
CA GLU A 55 23.61 45.92 45.20
C GLU A 55 22.45 45.03 45.66
N HIS A 56 22.72 43.72 45.85
CA HIS A 56 21.70 42.71 46.19
C HIS A 56 22.19 41.76 47.30
N PRO A 57 22.06 42.12 48.58
CA PRO A 57 22.65 41.38 49.69
C PRO A 57 21.87 40.11 50.10
N ALA A 58 20.64 39.92 49.60
CA ALA A 58 19.81 38.76 49.93
C ALA A 58 19.83 37.75 48.78
N PRO A 59 20.05 36.45 49.05
CA PRO A 59 20.02 35.43 48.01
C PRO A 59 18.59 35.16 47.55
N LEU A 60 18.41 34.80 46.28
CA LEU A 60 17.09 34.56 45.69
C LEU A 60 16.63 33.12 45.91
N THR A 61 15.46 32.94 46.51
CA THR A 61 14.79 31.63 46.62
C THR A 61 13.61 31.47 45.67
N THR A 62 12.98 32.60 45.36
CA THR A 62 11.79 32.69 44.52
C THR A 62 11.98 33.89 43.60
N PHE A 63 11.84 33.71 42.29
CA PHE A 63 12.11 34.77 41.33
C PHE A 63 11.39 34.54 39.99
N THR A 64 11.32 35.61 39.20
CA THR A 64 10.79 35.58 37.83
C THR A 64 11.85 36.10 36.87
N ILE A 65 12.08 35.40 35.77
CA ILE A 65 12.90 35.88 34.64
C ILE A 65 12.00 35.98 33.42
N CYS A 66 11.88 37.18 32.85
CA CYS A 66 11.17 37.38 31.59
C CYS A 66 12.10 37.97 30.53
N TYR A 67 11.89 37.58 29.27
CA TYR A 67 12.59 38.13 28.12
C TYR A 67 11.74 37.96 26.86
N ARG A 68 12.01 38.80 25.85
CA ARG A 68 11.52 38.62 24.48
C ARG A 68 12.65 38.26 23.55
N PHE A 69 12.40 37.33 22.64
CA PHE A 69 13.38 36.92 21.66
C PHE A 69 12.73 36.70 20.28
N ASN A 70 13.56 36.76 19.25
CA ASN A 70 13.21 36.48 17.87
C ASN A 70 14.37 35.72 17.22
N ILE A 71 14.22 34.38 17.12
CA ILE A 71 15.27 33.47 16.65
C ILE A 71 15.48 33.66 15.15
N GLN A 72 16.71 33.92 14.72
CA GLN A 72 17.05 33.99 13.29
C GLN A 72 17.54 32.64 12.75
N GLN A 73 18.23 31.85 13.56
CA GLN A 73 18.73 30.54 13.15
C GLN A 73 18.85 29.63 14.37
N PHE A 74 18.42 28.37 14.23
CA PHE A 74 18.58 27.37 15.25
C PHE A 74 19.97 26.74 15.23
N ARG A 75 20.34 26.22 16.39
CA ARG A 75 21.47 25.33 16.61
C ARG A 75 20.97 24.14 17.42
N ASP A 76 21.88 23.25 17.82
CA ASP A 76 21.50 22.10 18.65
C ASP A 76 20.82 22.53 19.97
N GLY A 77 21.19 23.69 20.50
CA GLY A 77 20.47 24.40 21.56
C GLY A 77 20.50 25.91 21.35
N VAL A 78 19.46 26.61 21.84
CA VAL A 78 19.38 28.07 21.86
C VAL A 78 19.41 28.54 23.31
N TYR A 79 20.41 29.33 23.66
CA TYR A 79 20.73 29.70 25.04
C TYR A 79 20.31 31.15 25.31
N PHE A 80 19.35 31.35 26.20
CA PHE A 80 18.72 32.65 26.42
C PHE A 80 19.32 33.40 27.62
N PHE A 81 19.66 32.67 28.68
CA PHE A 81 20.13 33.25 29.93
C PHE A 81 21.09 32.28 30.61
N SER A 82 22.30 32.73 30.93
CA SER A 82 23.30 31.99 31.68
C SER A 82 23.77 32.84 32.86
N TYR A 83 23.84 32.26 34.06
CA TYR A 83 24.33 32.91 35.26
C TYR A 83 25.21 31.93 36.04
N ALA A 84 26.46 32.32 36.28
CA ALA A 84 27.45 31.52 37.01
C ALA A 84 27.98 32.32 38.21
N THR A 85 28.24 31.63 39.32
CA THR A 85 28.72 32.23 40.59
C THR A 85 30.13 31.78 40.97
N ALA A 86 30.64 30.71 40.37
CA ALA A 86 31.96 30.15 40.68
C ALA A 86 32.51 29.37 39.47
N ASP A 87 33.82 29.08 39.47
CA ASP A 87 34.49 28.34 38.38
C ASP A 87 34.25 26.82 38.43
N ASP A 88 33.84 26.28 39.59
CA ASP A 88 33.60 24.85 39.81
C ASP A 88 32.14 24.43 39.61
N VAL A 89 31.28 25.37 39.22
CA VAL A 89 29.86 25.16 38.92
C VAL A 89 29.62 25.69 37.51
N ASP A 90 29.16 24.83 36.58
CA ASP A 90 28.91 25.21 35.18
C ASP A 90 28.02 26.47 35.11
N ASN A 91 26.78 26.38 35.61
CA ASN A 91 25.88 27.52 35.77
C ASN A 91 25.02 27.36 37.03
N ALA A 92 24.83 28.44 37.78
CA ALA A 92 23.82 28.48 38.83
C ALA A 92 22.39 28.62 38.27
N VAL A 93 22.23 29.35 37.16
CA VAL A 93 20.99 29.40 36.36
C VAL A 93 21.32 29.30 34.88
N LEU A 94 20.71 28.36 34.16
CA LEU A 94 20.79 28.26 32.71
C LEU A 94 19.40 28.06 32.10
N ILE A 95 19.04 28.89 31.14
CA ILE A 95 17.77 28.78 30.39
C ILE A 95 18.10 28.58 28.92
N TYR A 96 17.69 27.43 28.39
CA TYR A 96 17.94 27.08 27.01
C TYR A 96 16.81 26.24 26.41
N GLN A 97 16.61 26.40 25.10
CA GLN A 97 15.66 25.61 24.32
C GLN A 97 16.41 24.56 23.51
N ARG A 98 15.89 23.33 23.52
CA ARG A 98 16.20 22.30 22.53
C ARG A 98 14.90 21.85 21.89
N GLU A 99 14.75 22.09 20.59
CA GLU A 99 13.50 21.79 19.87
C GLU A 99 12.27 22.45 20.52
N GLU A 100 11.26 21.66 20.88
CA GLU A 100 10.02 22.07 21.55
C GLU A 100 10.12 22.01 23.08
N THR A 101 11.30 21.74 23.64
CA THR A 101 11.51 21.71 25.09
C THR A 101 12.28 22.92 25.58
N MET A 102 11.74 23.56 26.60
CA MET A 102 12.42 24.59 27.37
C MET A 102 13.03 23.95 28.61
N ASN A 103 14.31 24.16 28.81
CA ASN A 103 15.06 23.59 29.92
C ASN A 103 15.54 24.73 30.82
N LEU A 104 15.34 24.54 32.12
CA LEU A 104 15.86 25.39 33.18
C LEU A 104 16.80 24.55 34.03
N TYR A 105 18.02 25.02 34.18
CA TYR A 105 18.95 24.55 35.20
C TYR A 105 18.95 25.54 36.36
N TYR A 106 18.85 25.05 37.59
CA TYR A 106 18.87 25.83 38.81
C TYR A 106 19.66 25.07 39.88
N ASN A 107 20.87 25.55 40.21
CA ASN A 107 21.79 24.95 41.19
C ASN A 107 21.88 23.42 41.06
N ASP A 108 22.39 22.93 39.92
CA ASP A 108 22.53 21.49 39.61
C ASP A 108 21.23 20.69 39.43
N VAL A 109 20.07 21.35 39.49
CA VAL A 109 18.77 20.72 39.26
C VAL A 109 18.18 21.18 37.93
N GLU A 110 17.92 20.23 37.04
CA GLU A 110 17.26 20.49 35.76
C GLU A 110 15.74 20.28 35.84
N ALA A 111 14.98 21.20 35.23
CA ALA A 111 13.58 21.04 34.93
C ALA A 111 13.31 21.31 33.43
N SER A 112 12.74 20.32 32.76
CA SER A 112 12.37 20.41 31.34
C SER A 112 10.86 20.49 31.18
N VAL A 113 10.38 21.43 30.38
CA VAL A 113 8.97 21.62 30.08
C VAL A 113 8.77 21.60 28.56
N LYS A 114 7.86 20.74 28.09
CA LYS A 114 7.43 20.77 26.69
C LYS A 114 6.58 22.02 26.45
N MET A 115 6.96 22.83 25.47
CA MET A 115 6.25 24.06 25.12
C MET A 115 5.01 23.77 24.28
N THR A 116 4.09 24.74 24.26
CA THR A 116 2.92 24.71 23.37
C THR A 116 3.30 25.10 21.94
N LEU A 117 4.34 25.94 21.77
CA LEU A 117 4.88 26.35 20.47
C LEU A 117 5.76 25.27 19.86
N THR A 118 5.70 25.16 18.54
CA THR A 118 6.59 24.31 17.74
C THR A 118 7.80 25.09 17.24
N VAL A 119 8.78 24.38 16.66
CA VAL A 119 9.93 24.99 15.99
C VAL A 119 9.50 25.92 14.84
N ASP A 120 8.37 25.62 14.18
CA ASP A 120 7.87 26.44 13.06
C ASP A 120 7.26 27.76 13.52
N ASP A 121 6.72 27.80 14.74
CA ASP A 121 6.10 29.00 15.29
C ASP A 121 7.16 30.01 15.75
N THR A 122 8.34 29.53 16.16
CA THR A 122 9.37 30.32 16.87
C THR A 122 10.40 31.00 15.96
N LEU A 123 10.58 30.54 14.73
CA LEU A 123 11.58 31.09 13.81
C LEU A 123 11.13 32.45 13.24
N GLY A 124 11.93 33.49 13.46
CA GLY A 124 11.75 34.82 12.92
C GLY A 124 10.60 35.61 13.55
N ALA A 125 9.90 35.08 14.55
CA ALA A 125 8.80 35.74 15.25
C ALA A 125 9.21 36.17 16.66
N TRP A 126 8.61 37.24 17.17
CA TRP A 126 8.80 37.70 18.54
C TRP A 126 7.95 36.85 19.50
N HIS A 127 8.60 36.25 20.49
CA HIS A 127 7.93 35.55 21.59
C HIS A 127 8.38 36.11 22.93
N HIS A 128 7.44 36.16 23.88
CA HIS A 128 7.68 36.58 25.25
C HIS A 128 7.65 35.38 26.19
N HIS A 129 8.78 35.07 26.80
CA HIS A 129 8.91 33.99 27.78
C HIS A 129 9.06 34.55 29.19
N CYS A 130 8.34 33.95 30.15
CA CYS A 130 8.52 34.21 31.57
C CYS A 130 8.65 32.89 32.34
N HIS A 131 9.71 32.80 33.14
CA HIS A 131 10.06 31.65 33.95
C HIS A 131 9.77 31.98 35.41
N HIS A 132 8.83 31.26 36.02
CA HIS A 132 8.56 31.33 37.45
C HIS A 132 9.31 30.23 38.16
N VAL A 133 10.23 30.61 39.04
CA VAL A 133 11.03 29.68 39.83
C VAL A 133 10.65 29.89 41.30
N ASP A 134 9.99 28.90 41.88
CA ASP A 134 9.60 28.89 43.29
C ASP A 134 9.82 27.48 43.83
N PHE A 135 11.08 27.15 44.14
CA PHE A 135 11.50 25.77 44.35
C PHE A 135 10.58 25.02 45.35
N PRO A 136 10.08 23.82 45.00
CA PRO A 136 10.43 23.00 43.84
C PRO A 136 9.57 23.26 42.59
N GLN A 137 8.66 24.24 42.58
CA GLN A 137 7.77 24.52 41.46
C GLN A 137 8.47 25.34 40.35
N TYR A 138 8.26 24.92 39.10
CA TYR A 138 8.66 25.68 37.92
C TYR A 138 7.45 25.86 36.99
N ARG A 139 7.22 27.08 36.50
CA ARG A 139 6.20 27.37 35.49
C ARG A 139 6.79 28.21 34.36
N LEU A 140 6.44 27.85 33.13
CA LEU A 140 6.80 28.57 31.92
C LEU A 140 5.55 29.20 31.32
N TYR A 141 5.59 30.52 31.16
CA TYR A 141 4.61 31.28 30.39
C TYR A 141 5.21 31.67 29.05
N VAL A 142 4.45 31.44 27.99
CA VAL A 142 4.79 31.82 26.62
C VAL A 142 3.66 32.68 26.09
N ASP A 143 4.00 33.87 25.58
CA ASP A 143 3.08 34.86 25.03
C ASP A 143 1.88 35.16 25.95
N GLY A 144 2.16 35.27 27.26
CA GLY A 144 1.17 35.64 28.26
C GLY A 144 0.34 34.48 28.81
N ARG A 145 0.56 33.24 28.35
CA ARG A 145 -0.21 32.06 28.75
C ARG A 145 0.69 31.00 29.36
N LEU A 146 0.17 30.25 30.34
CA LEU A 146 0.88 29.11 30.91
C LEU A 146 1.09 28.05 29.83
N SER A 147 2.33 27.87 29.37
CA SER A 147 2.68 26.86 28.37
C SER A 147 2.98 25.51 29.01
N GLY A 148 3.50 25.51 30.24
CA GLY A 148 3.75 24.28 30.97
C GLY A 148 4.29 24.52 32.37
N HIS A 149 4.34 23.45 33.16
CA HIS A 149 4.82 23.48 34.53
C HIS A 149 5.49 22.15 34.86
N GLY A 150 6.38 22.19 35.85
CA GLY A 150 7.12 21.02 36.32
C GLY A 150 7.53 21.18 37.77
N GLN A 151 8.17 20.13 38.29
CA GLN A 151 8.75 20.12 39.63
C GLN A 151 10.23 19.78 39.53
N MET A 152 11.07 20.63 40.12
CA MET A 152 12.51 20.42 40.26
C MET A 152 12.76 19.37 41.35
N VAL A 153 13.59 18.36 41.05
CA VAL A 153 13.90 17.24 41.96
C VAL A 153 15.36 17.34 42.39
N GLY A 154 15.60 17.76 43.64
CA GLY A 154 16.95 17.94 44.19
C GLY A 154 16.95 18.80 45.46
N GLU A 155 18.12 19.31 45.85
CA GLU A 155 18.25 20.31 46.91
C GLU A 155 18.34 21.70 46.28
N GLY A 156 17.20 22.40 46.17
CA GLY A 156 17.14 23.77 45.67
C GLY A 156 17.65 24.76 46.72
N GLY A 157 18.96 24.92 46.83
CA GLY A 157 19.59 25.94 47.66
C GLY A 157 19.24 27.37 47.19
N PRO A 158 19.38 28.39 48.06
CA PRO A 158 19.18 29.79 47.68
C PRO A 158 20.26 30.24 46.69
N LEU A 159 19.89 31.02 45.67
CA LEU A 159 20.79 31.51 44.62
C LEU A 159 21.63 32.69 45.13
N PRO A 160 22.98 32.58 45.15
CA PRO A 160 23.86 33.69 45.50
C PRO A 160 23.78 34.83 44.47
N MET A 161 23.93 36.08 44.91
CA MET A 161 23.81 37.30 44.08
C MET A 161 25.18 37.96 43.80
N ASN A 162 26.22 37.16 43.62
CA ASN A 162 27.61 37.60 43.41
C ASN A 162 28.22 37.06 42.09
N GLY A 163 27.39 36.65 41.15
CA GLY A 163 27.81 36.04 39.89
C GLY A 163 27.77 36.96 38.67
N THR A 164 28.01 36.36 37.50
CA THR A 164 27.98 37.06 36.21
C THR A 164 26.90 36.49 35.31
N VAL A 165 26.10 37.37 34.71
CA VAL A 165 25.06 37.04 33.73
C VAL A 165 25.62 37.18 32.31
N TYR A 166 25.40 36.17 31.48
CA TYR A 166 25.63 36.17 30.05
C TYR A 166 24.32 35.98 29.29
N ILE A 167 24.12 36.82 28.27
CA ILE A 167 23.03 36.69 27.31
C ILE A 167 23.63 36.40 25.93
N GLY A 168 23.13 35.35 25.29
CA GLY A 168 23.55 34.94 23.94
C GLY A 168 24.67 33.91 23.90
N GLN A 169 25.22 33.54 25.05
CA GLN A 169 26.25 32.52 25.23
C GLN A 169 25.92 31.70 26.49
N GLU A 170 26.50 30.51 26.53
CA GLU A 170 26.51 29.61 27.68
C GLU A 170 27.88 29.69 28.38
N GLN A 171 27.88 29.69 29.71
CA GLN A 171 29.10 29.71 30.54
C GLN A 171 29.39 28.29 31.03
N ASP A 172 30.54 27.71 30.68
CA ASP A 172 31.04 26.49 31.34
C ASP A 172 31.88 26.81 32.60
N ALA A 173 32.10 28.10 32.92
CA ALA A 173 32.78 28.59 34.12
C ALA A 173 32.44 30.07 34.36
N LEU A 174 32.70 30.60 35.57
CA LEU A 174 32.42 32.00 35.91
C LEU A 174 33.08 32.98 34.91
N ALA A 175 32.24 33.69 34.15
CA ALA A 175 32.64 34.61 33.11
C ALA A 175 33.63 34.02 32.07
N GLY A 176 33.56 32.71 31.84
CA GLY A 176 34.48 31.97 30.97
C GLY A 176 33.84 30.71 30.38
N GLY A 177 34.65 29.87 29.73
CA GLY A 177 34.18 28.59 29.20
C GLY A 177 33.27 28.69 27.95
N LEU A 178 33.22 29.84 27.27
CA LEU A 178 32.28 30.05 26.16
C LEU A 178 32.62 29.19 24.93
N ASP A 179 31.66 28.39 24.47
CA ASP A 179 31.74 27.63 23.21
C ASP A 179 30.97 28.36 22.09
N ALA A 180 31.63 28.55 20.94
CA ALA A 180 31.02 29.16 19.77
C ALA A 180 29.74 28.45 19.33
N MET A 181 29.64 27.12 19.43
CA MET A 181 28.43 26.36 19.07
C MET A 181 27.30 26.52 20.09
N GLN A 182 27.63 26.81 21.34
CA GLN A 182 26.68 27.06 22.44
C GLN A 182 26.24 28.54 22.54
N SER A 183 26.07 29.19 21.39
CA SER A 183 25.62 30.58 21.31
C SER A 183 24.31 30.75 20.55
N THR A 184 23.74 31.95 20.63
CA THR A 184 22.39 32.23 20.12
C THR A 184 22.42 33.16 18.92
N SER A 185 21.65 32.81 17.88
CA SER A 185 21.36 33.67 16.73
C SER A 185 19.93 34.21 16.85
N ALA A 186 19.78 35.40 17.44
CA ALA A 186 18.48 36.01 17.70
C ALA A 186 18.56 37.52 17.93
N TYR A 187 17.41 38.20 17.77
CA TYR A 187 17.19 39.47 18.46
C TYR A 187 16.63 39.19 19.85
N ILE A 188 17.09 39.91 20.88
CA ILE A 188 16.59 39.77 22.26
C ILE A 188 16.33 41.14 22.88
N THR A 189 15.33 41.24 23.74
CA THR A 189 14.92 42.49 24.39
C THR A 189 14.09 42.22 25.65
N GLN A 190 13.77 43.27 26.42
CA GLN A 190 12.97 43.22 27.64
C GLN A 190 13.40 42.14 28.64
N ILE A 191 14.72 41.93 28.78
CA ILE A 191 15.27 40.99 29.76
C ILE A 191 15.13 41.62 31.13
N ASN A 192 14.32 41.00 31.98
CA ASN A 192 13.95 41.50 33.29
C ASN A 192 13.95 40.36 34.32
N VAL A 193 14.49 40.65 35.51
CA VAL A 193 14.54 39.72 36.65
C VAL A 193 13.89 40.38 37.87
N TRP A 194 13.01 39.63 38.54
CA TRP A 194 12.39 40.02 39.80
C TRP A 194 12.69 39.02 40.90
N ASP A 195 12.88 39.50 42.12
CA ASP A 195 13.02 38.71 43.35
C ASP A 195 11.68 38.16 43.88
N SER A 196 10.65 38.13 43.03
CA SER A 196 9.30 37.73 43.37
C SER A 196 8.59 37.11 42.17
N ILE A 197 7.45 36.45 42.43
CA ILE A 197 6.59 35.93 41.36
C ILE A 197 5.73 37.06 40.79
N VAL A 198 5.92 37.34 39.50
CA VAL A 198 5.09 38.31 38.77
C VAL A 198 3.69 37.72 38.54
N SER A 199 2.65 38.55 38.67
CA SER A 199 1.27 38.09 38.46
C SER A 199 1.00 37.72 36.99
N GLU A 200 0.16 36.71 36.76
CA GLU A 200 -0.23 36.27 35.40
C GLU A 200 -0.82 37.41 34.56
N ALA A 201 -1.59 38.32 35.19
CA ALA A 201 -2.16 39.49 34.54
C ALA A 201 -1.07 40.45 34.02
N ASN A 202 -0.01 40.67 34.80
CA ASN A 202 1.12 41.50 34.38
C ASN A 202 1.93 40.83 33.26
N ILE A 203 2.10 39.51 33.31
CA ILE A 203 2.79 38.75 32.26
C ILE A 203 2.01 38.82 30.94
N ALA A 204 0.68 38.66 31.00
CA ALA A 204 -0.19 38.84 29.84
C ALA A 204 -0.15 40.30 29.31
N ALA A 205 -0.08 41.29 30.21
CA ALA A 205 0.04 42.69 29.83
C ALA A 205 1.38 42.98 29.13
N MET A 206 2.49 42.45 29.67
CA MET A 206 3.80 42.55 29.02
C MET A 206 3.82 41.86 27.67
N ALA A 207 3.29 40.62 27.58
CA ALA A 207 3.24 39.83 26.34
C ALA A 207 2.41 40.51 25.23
N SER A 208 1.36 41.24 25.59
CA SER A 208 0.50 42.00 24.67
C SER A 208 1.00 43.43 24.38
N CYS A 209 2.19 43.79 24.86
CA CYS A 209 2.76 45.14 24.72
C CYS A 209 1.90 46.25 25.37
N SER A 210 0.98 45.90 26.28
CA SER A 210 0.14 46.86 27.01
C SER A 210 0.79 47.38 28.30
N ALA A 211 1.86 46.71 28.75
CA ALA A 211 2.69 47.16 29.86
C ALA A 211 4.17 46.85 29.62
N ASN A 212 5.05 47.64 30.23
CA ASN A 212 6.49 47.35 30.32
C ASN A 212 6.91 47.38 31.79
N LEU A 213 6.79 46.25 32.49
CA LEU A 213 7.27 46.17 33.87
C LEU A 213 8.78 45.98 33.84
N LEU A 214 9.49 46.80 34.62
CA LEU A 214 10.93 46.71 34.77
C LEU A 214 11.28 45.79 35.94
N GLY A 215 12.28 44.94 35.74
CA GLY A 215 12.85 44.08 36.80
C GLY A 215 13.48 44.89 37.92
N ASN A 216 13.22 44.53 39.17
CA ASN A 216 13.85 45.18 40.33
C ASN A 216 15.23 44.62 40.68
N VAL A 217 15.55 43.41 40.20
CA VAL A 217 16.90 42.83 40.30
C VAL A 217 17.73 43.22 39.08
N LEU A 218 17.15 43.08 37.88
CA LEU A 218 17.87 43.34 36.64
C LEU A 218 16.90 43.78 35.55
N SER A 219 17.26 44.79 34.77
CA SER A 219 16.54 45.20 33.56
C SER A 219 17.50 45.69 32.48
N THR A 220 17.35 45.17 31.27
CA THR A 220 18.16 45.67 30.13
C THR A 220 17.83 47.10 29.71
N ASP A 221 16.63 47.58 30.03
CA ASP A 221 16.20 48.94 29.70
C ASP A 221 16.76 50.00 30.67
N VAL A 222 17.17 49.59 31.89
CA VAL A 222 17.64 50.51 32.94
C VAL A 222 19.15 50.43 33.15
N GLN A 223 19.68 49.23 33.38
CA GLN A 223 21.10 49.03 33.67
C GLN A 223 21.99 49.23 32.43
N ASP A 224 23.26 49.57 32.67
CA ASP A 224 24.30 49.64 31.65
C ASP A 224 24.97 48.27 31.52
N TRP A 225 24.72 47.61 30.39
CA TRP A 225 25.28 46.31 30.07
C TRP A 225 26.56 46.43 29.27
N GLU A 226 27.49 45.51 29.48
CA GLU A 226 28.62 45.36 28.57
C GLU A 226 28.15 44.62 27.31
N VAL A 227 28.18 45.33 26.19
CA VAL A 227 27.76 44.82 24.89
C VAL A 227 29.01 44.49 24.08
N VAL A 228 29.31 43.20 23.88
CA VAL A 228 30.51 42.75 23.17
C VAL A 228 30.10 42.28 21.77
N ASN A 229 30.56 43.01 20.73
CA ASN A 229 30.31 42.73 19.30
C ASN A 229 28.83 42.51 18.90
N ALA A 230 27.88 42.91 19.74
CA ALA A 230 26.45 42.95 19.43
C ALA A 230 26.02 44.39 19.10
N GLN A 231 24.94 44.54 18.33
CA GLN A 231 24.36 45.85 18.03
C GLN A 231 23.15 46.13 18.92
N VAL A 232 22.94 47.40 19.23
CA VAL A 232 21.82 47.87 20.05
C VAL A 232 20.98 48.83 19.24
N GLU A 233 19.68 48.60 19.21
CA GLU A 233 18.69 49.47 18.59
C GLU A 233 17.58 49.79 19.58
N VAL A 234 17.03 51.00 19.53
CA VAL A 234 15.87 51.39 20.35
C VAL A 234 14.61 51.28 19.49
N ARG A 235 13.61 50.55 19.96
CA ARG A 235 12.33 50.34 19.26
C ARG A 235 11.14 50.65 20.18
N PRO A 236 10.04 51.19 19.64
CA PRO A 236 8.76 51.22 20.35
C PRO A 236 8.32 49.79 20.69
N ILE A 237 7.84 49.56 21.91
CA ILE A 237 7.42 48.22 22.36
C ILE A 237 6.26 47.69 21.51
N THR A 238 5.37 48.57 21.03
CA THR A 238 4.26 48.20 20.15
C THR A 238 4.72 47.53 18.86
N ALA A 239 5.91 47.87 18.34
CA ALA A 239 6.48 47.25 17.15
C ALA A 239 6.80 45.76 17.36
N LEU A 240 7.09 45.33 18.59
CA LEU A 240 7.39 43.93 18.92
C LEU A 240 6.15 43.02 18.84
N CYS A 241 4.96 43.60 19.02
CA CYS A 241 3.69 42.88 18.96
C CYS A 241 2.98 43.01 17.60
N GLN A 242 3.47 43.86 16.70
CA GLN A 242 2.93 43.98 15.36
C GLN A 242 3.50 42.87 14.47
N GLN A 243 2.63 42.17 13.76
CA GLN A 243 3.06 41.16 12.80
C GLN A 243 3.49 41.85 11.50
N GLU A 244 4.80 41.91 11.26
CA GLU A 244 5.32 42.43 9.99
C GLU A 244 5.03 41.44 8.84
N VAL A 245 4.43 41.97 7.77
CA VAL A 245 4.19 41.19 6.55
C VAL A 245 5.44 41.24 5.67
N GLU A 246 6.12 40.11 5.50
CA GLU A 246 7.35 40.03 4.68
C GLU A 246 7.08 39.52 3.26
N PHE A 247 7.98 39.83 2.33
CA PHE A 247 7.93 39.38 0.94
C PHE A 247 9.32 39.12 0.39
N VAL A 248 9.40 38.31 -0.68
CA VAL A 248 10.62 38.05 -1.45
C VAL A 248 10.33 38.36 -2.91
N ILE A 249 11.06 39.31 -3.48
CA ILE A 249 11.04 39.70 -4.90
C ILE A 249 11.79 38.63 -5.69
N VAL A 250 11.25 38.17 -6.81
CA VAL A 250 11.95 37.31 -7.75
C VAL A 250 12.45 38.21 -8.88
N PRO A 251 13.76 38.50 -8.96
CA PRO A 251 14.32 39.47 -9.90
C PRO A 251 14.46 38.91 -11.33
N GLU A 252 13.48 38.11 -11.78
CA GLU A 252 13.40 37.54 -13.13
C GLU A 252 12.04 37.84 -13.77
N LYS A 253 12.06 38.18 -15.07
CA LYS A 253 10.84 38.55 -15.80
C LYS A 253 10.13 37.33 -16.33
N TRP A 254 8.99 36.98 -15.74
CA TRP A 254 8.23 35.79 -16.11
C TRP A 254 6.79 36.14 -16.49
N HIS A 255 6.17 35.29 -17.32
CA HIS A 255 4.74 35.31 -17.59
C HIS A 255 3.93 34.96 -16.33
N LEU A 256 2.64 35.32 -16.30
CA LEU A 256 1.78 35.17 -15.13
C LEU A 256 1.79 33.75 -14.53
N GLN A 257 1.51 32.74 -15.37
CA GLN A 257 1.31 31.37 -14.89
C GLN A 257 2.59 30.78 -14.27
N PRO A 258 3.78 30.86 -14.90
CA PRO A 258 5.04 30.49 -14.25
C PRO A 258 5.32 31.24 -12.94
N SER A 259 5.01 32.54 -12.83
CA SER A 259 5.22 33.30 -11.60
C SER A 259 4.33 32.80 -10.45
N VAL A 260 3.06 32.53 -10.73
CA VAL A 260 2.12 31.95 -9.76
C VAL A 260 2.62 30.58 -9.30
N GLU A 261 3.03 29.75 -10.27
CA GLU A 261 3.49 28.39 -10.01
C GLU A 261 4.79 28.36 -9.19
N PHE A 262 5.73 29.26 -9.45
CA PHE A 262 6.94 29.41 -8.64
C PHE A 262 6.62 29.68 -7.18
N CYS A 263 5.80 30.71 -6.90
CA CYS A 263 5.44 31.01 -5.52
C CYS A 263 4.72 29.81 -4.89
N ARG A 264 3.83 29.14 -5.62
CA ARG A 264 3.10 27.96 -5.13
C ARG A 264 4.04 26.80 -4.75
N ILE A 265 5.00 26.45 -5.62
CA ILE A 265 6.01 25.41 -5.36
C ILE A 265 6.91 25.83 -4.18
N ALA A 266 7.25 27.11 -4.08
CA ALA A 266 7.99 27.71 -2.96
C ALA A 266 7.17 27.83 -1.65
N ASN A 267 6.01 27.17 -1.55
CA ASN A 267 5.07 27.24 -0.41
C ASN A 267 4.59 28.66 -0.09
N SER A 268 4.37 29.46 -1.12
CA SER A 268 4.06 30.88 -1.04
C SER A 268 2.96 31.25 -2.05
N GLU A 269 2.65 32.53 -2.13
CA GLU A 269 1.70 33.11 -3.07
C GLU A 269 2.19 34.45 -3.59
N LEU A 270 1.66 34.90 -4.73
CA LEU A 270 1.98 36.24 -5.22
C LEU A 270 1.61 37.29 -4.18
N PHE A 271 2.58 38.12 -3.85
CA PHE A 271 2.43 39.14 -2.82
C PHE A 271 1.53 40.29 -3.27
N ILE A 272 0.74 40.80 -2.32
CA ILE A 272 -0.15 41.95 -2.48
C ILE A 272 0.03 42.81 -1.22
N PRO A 273 0.51 44.05 -1.35
CA PRO A 273 0.65 44.91 -0.18
C PRO A 273 -0.73 45.42 0.28
N GLU A 274 -0.94 45.46 1.60
CA GLU A 274 -2.19 45.88 2.24
C GLU A 274 -2.00 47.17 3.05
N GLY A 275 -1.69 48.27 2.36
CA GLY A 275 -1.48 49.58 2.97
C GLY A 275 -0.35 50.37 2.30
N ASP A 276 -0.33 51.68 2.53
CA ASP A 276 0.64 52.58 1.89
C ASP A 276 2.08 52.28 2.32
N GLU A 277 2.33 52.05 3.61
CA GLU A 277 3.66 51.76 4.15
C GLU A 277 4.29 50.50 3.52
N VAL A 278 3.55 49.39 3.51
CA VAL A 278 4.01 48.12 2.94
C VAL A 278 4.21 48.24 1.42
N ASN A 279 3.34 48.98 0.74
CA ASN A 279 3.46 49.24 -0.69
C ASN A 279 4.68 50.10 -1.06
N GLU A 280 4.98 51.14 -0.27
CA GLU A 280 6.19 51.95 -0.43
C GLU A 280 7.46 51.15 -0.13
N ARG A 281 7.44 50.29 0.90
CA ARG A 281 8.56 49.38 1.19
C ARG A 281 8.82 48.43 0.03
N LEU A 282 7.77 47.78 -0.50
CA LEU A 282 7.88 46.92 -1.69
C LEU A 282 8.48 47.66 -2.88
N PHE A 283 8.04 48.90 -3.12
CA PHE A 283 8.60 49.75 -4.18
C PHE A 283 10.08 50.03 -3.97
N ASN A 284 10.47 50.46 -2.77
CA ASN A 284 11.85 50.83 -2.43
C ASN A 284 12.80 49.62 -2.51
N GLU A 285 12.40 48.48 -1.97
CA GLU A 285 13.20 47.25 -2.04
C GLU A 285 13.32 46.72 -3.47
N THR A 286 12.28 46.84 -4.29
CA THR A 286 12.36 46.42 -5.70
C THR A 286 13.37 47.25 -6.49
N ARG A 287 13.65 48.49 -6.07
CA ARG A 287 14.58 49.35 -6.80
C ARG A 287 16.03 48.86 -6.79
N GLN A 288 16.40 47.99 -5.86
CA GLN A 288 17.72 47.36 -5.87
C GLN A 288 17.91 46.44 -7.10
N PHE A 289 16.82 45.96 -7.70
CA PHE A 289 16.79 45.11 -8.90
C PHE A 289 16.41 45.87 -10.16
N LEU A 290 16.64 47.20 -10.20
CA LEU A 290 16.24 48.02 -11.35
C LEU A 290 16.85 47.53 -12.66
N GLU A 291 18.08 47.02 -12.67
CA GLU A 291 18.73 46.56 -13.89
C GLU A 291 18.08 45.28 -14.45
N GLN A 292 17.76 44.32 -13.59
CA GLN A 292 17.14 43.05 -13.94
C GLN A 292 15.65 43.25 -14.30
N CYS A 293 14.93 43.99 -13.46
CA CYS A 293 13.48 44.15 -13.54
C CYS A 293 13.04 45.26 -14.49
N SER A 294 13.85 46.29 -14.73
CA SER A 294 13.46 47.34 -15.70
C SER A 294 13.54 46.84 -17.13
N GLY A 295 12.53 47.16 -17.93
CA GLY A 295 12.60 47.11 -19.40
C GLY A 295 12.63 48.50 -20.01
N LYS A 296 12.25 48.60 -21.29
CA LYS A 296 11.94 49.89 -21.95
C LYS A 296 10.62 50.53 -21.45
N SER A 297 9.84 49.79 -20.65
CA SER A 297 8.52 50.18 -20.15
C SER A 297 8.60 50.91 -18.81
N TYR A 298 7.56 51.68 -18.46
CA TYR A 298 7.38 52.34 -17.16
C TYR A 298 6.96 51.36 -16.04
N ARG A 299 6.92 50.05 -16.31
CA ARG A 299 6.40 49.00 -15.42
C ARG A 299 7.55 48.25 -14.76
N LEU A 300 7.42 47.93 -13.48
CA LEU A 300 8.52 47.42 -12.64
C LEU A 300 8.26 46.02 -12.07
N LEU A 301 7.15 45.84 -11.35
CA LEU A 301 6.87 44.62 -10.58
C LEU A 301 5.39 44.22 -10.71
N ARG A 302 5.11 42.93 -10.89
CA ARG A 302 3.75 42.38 -10.85
C ARG A 302 3.22 42.32 -9.42
N VAL A 303 1.97 42.75 -9.25
CA VAL A 303 1.21 42.60 -7.99
C VAL A 303 0.19 41.47 -8.16
N GLY A 304 -0.05 40.70 -7.11
CA GLY A 304 -0.90 39.49 -7.12
C GLY A 304 -2.41 39.69 -7.29
N ALA A 305 -2.87 40.63 -8.11
CA ALA A 305 -4.29 40.92 -8.31
C ALA A 305 -4.76 40.84 -9.78
N THR A 306 -6.05 40.54 -9.97
CA THR A 306 -6.72 40.44 -11.27
C THR A 306 -8.20 40.82 -11.19
N ASP A 307 -8.76 41.36 -12.26
CA ASP A 307 -10.20 41.60 -12.43
C ASP A 307 -10.80 40.74 -13.58
N ALA A 308 -10.11 39.67 -13.98
CA ALA A 308 -10.53 38.82 -15.10
C ALA A 308 -11.94 38.22 -14.98
N ALA A 309 -12.47 38.10 -13.76
CA ALA A 309 -13.82 37.61 -13.50
C ALA A 309 -14.90 38.68 -13.76
N SER A 310 -14.63 39.94 -13.43
CA SER A 310 -15.53 41.07 -13.61
C SER A 310 -14.74 42.37 -13.67
N ASP A 311 -14.83 43.06 -14.80
CA ASP A 311 -14.11 44.32 -15.07
C ASP A 311 -14.27 45.34 -13.95
N GLY A 312 -13.16 45.92 -13.51
CA GLY A 312 -13.12 46.91 -12.43
C GLY A 312 -13.34 46.33 -11.02
N SER A 313 -13.61 45.03 -10.89
CA SER A 313 -13.70 44.33 -9.60
C SER A 313 -12.42 43.52 -9.34
N TRP A 314 -11.45 44.17 -8.71
CA TRP A 314 -10.13 43.58 -8.47
C TRP A 314 -10.14 42.58 -7.33
N LEU A 315 -9.71 41.36 -7.64
CA LEU A 315 -9.64 40.21 -6.75
C LEU A 315 -8.20 39.73 -6.57
N LYS A 316 -7.92 39.10 -5.43
CA LYS A 316 -6.70 38.33 -5.22
C LYS A 316 -6.71 37.07 -6.10
N PHE A 317 -5.58 36.72 -6.74
CA PHE A 317 -5.52 35.56 -7.67
C PHE A 317 -5.98 34.22 -7.07
N ILE A 318 -5.66 33.97 -5.80
CA ILE A 318 -5.86 32.64 -5.19
C ILE A 318 -7.19 32.55 -4.47
N THR A 319 -7.51 33.55 -3.64
CA THR A 319 -8.69 33.50 -2.78
C THR A 319 -9.95 34.00 -3.47
N ASN A 320 -9.83 34.64 -4.65
CA ASN A 320 -10.93 35.33 -5.33
C ASN A 320 -11.66 36.34 -4.42
N THR A 321 -10.95 36.90 -3.43
CA THR A 321 -11.50 37.92 -2.52
C THR A 321 -11.21 39.32 -3.03
N PRO A 322 -12.11 40.31 -2.81
CA PRO A 322 -11.86 41.69 -3.18
C PRO A 322 -10.64 42.29 -2.50
N LEU A 323 -9.93 43.17 -3.21
CA LEU A 323 -8.86 43.95 -2.60
C LEU A 323 -9.40 44.93 -1.56
N THR A 324 -8.76 44.99 -0.40
CA THR A 324 -9.06 45.96 0.67
C THR A 324 -8.31 47.28 0.49
N TYR A 325 -7.17 47.23 -0.19
CA TYR A 325 -6.29 48.36 -0.47
C TYR A 325 -5.91 48.38 -1.94
N THR A 326 -5.86 49.59 -2.52
CA THR A 326 -5.41 49.80 -3.89
C THR A 326 -4.55 51.05 -3.99
N ALA A 327 -3.44 50.99 -4.71
CA ALA A 327 -2.52 52.11 -4.91
C ALA A 327 -2.51 52.64 -6.35
N TRP A 328 -3.65 52.74 -7.02
CA TRP A 328 -3.74 53.18 -8.41
C TRP A 328 -3.05 54.53 -8.68
N ALA A 329 -2.33 54.62 -9.80
CA ALA A 329 -1.77 55.89 -10.25
C ALA A 329 -2.88 56.81 -10.80
N PRO A 330 -2.65 58.13 -10.87
CA PRO A 330 -3.64 59.04 -11.43
C PRO A 330 -4.05 58.62 -12.86
N GLY A 331 -5.35 58.44 -13.06
CA GLY A 331 -5.90 57.99 -14.34
C GLY A 331 -5.78 56.48 -14.59
N GLU A 332 -5.50 55.65 -13.58
CA GLU A 332 -5.58 54.19 -13.63
C GLU A 332 -6.68 53.70 -12.67
N PRO A 333 -7.31 52.53 -12.90
CA PRO A 333 -7.15 51.68 -14.09
C PRO A 333 -7.80 52.31 -15.33
N ASN A 334 -7.23 52.12 -16.53
CA ASN A 334 -7.65 52.82 -17.76
C ASN A 334 -8.00 51.95 -18.97
N ASP A 335 -7.65 50.66 -18.98
CA ASP A 335 -7.72 49.85 -20.21
C ASP A 335 -8.95 48.91 -20.30
N GLY A 336 -9.82 48.91 -19.28
CA GLY A 336 -11.03 48.06 -19.23
C GLY A 336 -10.71 46.57 -19.46
N HIS A 337 -11.59 45.85 -20.18
CA HIS A 337 -11.54 44.38 -20.38
C HIS A 337 -10.26 43.76 -20.99
N LYS A 338 -9.27 44.55 -21.40
CA LYS A 338 -8.03 44.05 -22.03
C LYS A 338 -6.87 43.88 -21.05
N SER A 339 -6.92 44.54 -19.89
CA SER A 339 -5.80 44.69 -18.98
C SER A 339 -6.13 44.12 -17.60
N ASN A 340 -6.13 42.78 -17.49
CA ASN A 340 -6.66 42.13 -16.29
C ASN A 340 -5.63 41.88 -15.17
N CYS A 341 -4.45 42.50 -15.23
CA CYS A 341 -3.36 42.28 -14.27
C CYS A 341 -2.81 43.60 -13.74
N VAL A 342 -2.25 43.58 -12.52
CA VAL A 342 -1.69 44.78 -11.88
C VAL A 342 -0.17 44.78 -11.91
N VAL A 343 0.42 45.93 -12.21
CA VAL A 343 1.85 46.18 -12.05
C VAL A 343 2.13 47.49 -11.32
N MET A 344 3.17 47.48 -10.50
CA MET A 344 3.76 48.66 -9.91
C MET A 344 4.58 49.42 -10.97
N LYS A 345 4.43 50.74 -11.01
CA LYS A 345 5.17 51.61 -11.94
C LYS A 345 6.61 51.83 -11.44
N LYS A 346 7.53 52.09 -12.36
CA LYS A 346 8.98 52.26 -12.12
C LYS A 346 9.32 53.57 -11.41
N SER A 347 8.58 54.63 -11.71
CA SER A 347 8.87 56.00 -11.23
C SER A 347 7.99 56.43 -10.05
N LEU A 348 6.98 55.64 -9.70
CA LEU A 348 5.98 55.96 -8.68
C LEU A 348 5.65 54.69 -7.90
N SER A 349 5.47 54.78 -6.58
CA SER A 349 4.93 53.70 -5.72
C SER A 349 3.43 53.44 -5.97
N LYS A 350 2.98 53.59 -7.23
CA LYS A 350 1.58 53.48 -7.65
C LYS A 350 1.42 52.43 -8.74
N TRP A 351 0.22 51.89 -8.85
CA TRP A 351 -0.12 50.76 -9.71
C TRP A 351 -0.70 51.23 -11.05
N GLY A 352 -0.64 50.36 -12.05
CA GLY A 352 -1.41 50.47 -13.29
C GLY A 352 -1.89 49.10 -13.74
N ASP A 353 -2.95 49.08 -14.54
CA ASP A 353 -3.51 47.87 -15.13
C ASP A 353 -2.80 47.52 -16.45
N VAL A 354 -2.57 46.23 -16.68
CA VAL A 354 -1.83 45.73 -17.84
C VAL A 354 -2.34 44.38 -18.33
N ALA A 355 -2.01 44.06 -19.58
CA ALA A 355 -2.22 42.74 -20.14
C ALA A 355 -1.39 41.68 -19.38
N CYS A 356 -2.05 40.62 -18.91
CA CYS A 356 -1.40 39.53 -18.18
C CYS A 356 -0.35 38.73 -18.97
N LYS A 357 -0.32 38.89 -20.30
CA LYS A 357 0.58 38.19 -21.23
C LYS A 357 2.02 38.68 -21.15
N ASP A 358 2.24 39.91 -20.67
CA ASP A 358 3.58 40.48 -20.56
C ASP A 358 4.38 39.83 -19.42
N GLU A 359 5.72 39.90 -19.53
CA GLU A 359 6.66 39.37 -18.53
C GLU A 359 7.11 40.48 -17.57
N TYR A 360 7.09 40.18 -16.28
CA TYR A 360 7.49 41.11 -15.21
C TYR A 360 8.20 40.34 -14.11
N CYS A 361 9.09 41.02 -13.37
CA CYS A 361 9.46 40.56 -12.04
C CYS A 361 8.22 40.49 -11.15
N PHE A 362 8.27 39.67 -10.13
CA PHE A 362 7.14 39.44 -9.22
C PHE A 362 7.67 39.28 -7.80
N SER A 363 6.78 39.22 -6.82
CA SER A 363 7.16 38.96 -5.43
C SER A 363 6.25 37.91 -4.84
N CYS A 364 6.80 37.07 -3.98
CA CYS A 364 6.09 36.03 -3.24
C CYS A 364 5.97 36.45 -1.76
N LEU A 365 4.85 36.12 -1.11
CA LEU A 365 4.62 36.36 0.32
C LEU A 365 5.55 35.49 1.16
N LYS A 366 6.35 36.09 2.04
CA LYS A 366 7.18 35.32 2.96
C LYS A 366 6.37 34.99 4.21
N ASN A 367 5.94 33.73 4.31
CA ASN A 367 5.24 33.23 5.49
C ASN A 367 6.17 32.30 6.26
N LYS A 368 6.57 32.70 7.47
CA LYS A 368 7.51 31.95 8.32
C LYS A 368 6.99 30.58 8.75
N SER A 369 5.67 30.40 8.82
CA SER A 369 5.04 29.09 9.10
C SER A 369 5.04 28.14 7.90
N LYS A 370 5.37 28.64 6.69
CA LYS A 370 5.42 27.86 5.46
C LYS A 370 6.86 27.62 5.06
N TYR A 371 7.27 26.36 5.11
CA TYR A 371 8.62 25.92 4.77
C TYR A 371 8.63 24.99 3.57
N LEU A 372 9.82 24.85 3.01
CA LEU A 372 10.23 23.82 2.07
C LEU A 372 11.01 22.75 2.82
N GLN A 373 10.97 21.53 2.33
CA GLN A 373 11.70 20.40 2.91
C GLN A 373 12.76 19.92 1.91
N VAL A 374 14.01 19.88 2.36
CA VAL A 374 15.11 19.27 1.60
C VAL A 374 15.26 17.80 1.94
N ARG A 375 15.11 16.93 0.96
CA ARG A 375 15.30 15.48 1.11
C ARG A 375 16.67 15.07 0.61
N GLY A 376 17.26 14.08 1.27
CA GLY A 376 18.60 13.56 0.95
C GLY A 376 19.75 14.09 1.84
N LEU A 377 19.47 14.98 2.80
CA LEU A 377 20.47 15.44 3.79
C LEU A 377 20.74 14.45 4.94
N CYS A 378 20.01 13.33 4.97
CA CYS A 378 20.12 12.25 5.97
C CYS A 378 20.02 12.70 7.43
N GLN A 379 19.29 13.79 7.69
CA GLN A 379 19.09 14.31 9.03
C GLN A 379 18.20 13.38 9.86
N HIS A 380 18.45 13.24 11.15
CA HIS A 380 17.63 12.38 12.01
C HIS A 380 16.28 12.99 12.38
N LYS A 381 16.17 14.32 12.31
CA LYS A 381 15.00 15.10 12.69
C LYS A 381 14.43 15.83 11.49
N GLU A 382 13.11 15.87 11.40
CA GLU A 382 12.41 16.47 10.25
C GLU A 382 12.70 17.97 10.13
N HIS A 383 12.69 18.71 11.24
CA HIS A 383 12.87 20.16 11.24
C HIS A 383 14.29 20.61 10.83
N HIS A 384 15.30 19.73 10.93
CA HIS A 384 16.66 20.00 10.41
C HIS A 384 16.71 20.05 8.87
N THR A 385 15.65 19.60 8.19
CA THR A 385 15.54 19.63 6.73
C THR A 385 14.67 20.77 6.21
N ARG A 386 14.18 21.65 7.08
CA ARG A 386 13.28 22.74 6.71
C ARG A 386 14.05 23.97 6.24
N PHE A 387 13.57 24.55 5.15
CA PHE A 387 14.12 25.72 4.49
C PHE A 387 13.03 26.76 4.24
N LEU A 388 13.41 28.02 4.24
CA LEU A 388 12.57 29.15 3.84
C LEU A 388 13.15 29.75 2.56
N LEU A 389 12.29 30.24 1.68
CA LEU A 389 12.71 31.21 0.67
C LEU A 389 13.02 32.51 1.41
N ASP A 390 14.30 32.86 1.52
CA ASP A 390 14.75 33.91 2.41
C ASP A 390 15.65 34.88 1.63
N GLY A 391 15.20 36.14 1.48
CA GLY A 391 16.00 37.25 0.95
C GLY A 391 16.89 36.98 -0.28
N TYR A 392 18.06 37.62 -0.27
CA TYR A 392 18.99 37.64 -1.41
C TYR A 392 20.45 37.56 -0.97
N VAL A 393 21.27 36.90 -1.79
CA VAL A 393 22.73 36.99 -1.76
C VAL A 393 23.22 37.37 -3.14
N ASN A 394 24.02 38.43 -3.23
CA ASN A 394 24.56 38.94 -4.50
C ASN A 394 23.45 39.16 -5.56
N SER A 395 22.30 39.70 -5.13
CA SER A 395 21.09 39.92 -5.96
C SER A 395 20.39 38.67 -6.49
N ASN A 396 20.74 37.47 -6.02
CA ASN A 396 20.05 36.23 -6.34
C ASN A 396 19.28 35.73 -5.12
N LEU A 397 18.18 35.02 -5.35
CA LEU A 397 17.45 34.35 -4.28
C LEU A 397 18.34 33.34 -3.55
N PHE A 398 18.09 33.16 -2.25
CA PHE A 398 18.64 32.03 -1.52
C PHE A 398 17.57 31.36 -0.65
N PHE A 399 17.86 30.13 -0.25
CA PHE A 399 17.02 29.35 0.63
C PHE A 399 17.74 29.13 1.94
N ARG A 400 17.16 29.60 3.04
CA ARG A 400 17.71 29.49 4.39
C ARG A 400 17.15 28.26 5.10
N GLY A 401 18.01 27.36 5.54
CA GLY A 401 17.67 26.25 6.42
C GLY A 401 17.49 26.71 7.88
N TYR A 402 16.66 26.00 8.64
CA TYR A 402 16.43 26.33 10.05
C TYR A 402 17.70 26.17 10.90
N TYR A 403 18.54 25.17 10.59
CA TYR A 403 19.72 24.75 11.37
C TYR A 403 21.00 24.90 10.54
N GLY A 404 21.35 26.12 10.13
CA GLY A 404 22.69 26.37 9.57
C GLY A 404 22.91 26.02 8.09
N HIS A 405 21.99 25.31 7.43
CA HIS A 405 22.16 24.98 6.02
C HIS A 405 21.65 26.12 5.13
N ALA A 406 22.28 26.35 3.98
CA ALA A 406 21.83 27.34 3.01
C ALA A 406 22.02 26.86 1.57
N ILE A 407 21.07 27.19 0.70
CA ILE A 407 21.18 26.97 -0.75
C ILE A 407 21.19 28.32 -1.44
N PHE A 408 22.26 28.65 -2.16
CA PHE A 408 22.43 29.95 -2.79
C PHE A 408 23.15 29.84 -4.14
N MET A 409 22.99 30.87 -4.97
CA MET A 409 23.65 30.94 -6.27
C MET A 409 25.10 31.42 -6.11
N SER A 410 26.05 30.69 -6.71
CA SER A 410 27.45 31.09 -6.83
C SER A 410 27.64 32.19 -7.87
N GLU A 411 28.82 32.82 -7.87
CA GLU A 411 29.25 33.74 -8.93
C GLU A 411 29.33 33.07 -10.32
N SER A 412 29.50 31.74 -10.35
CA SER A 412 29.54 30.94 -11.58
C SER A 412 28.15 30.51 -12.08
N ASN A 413 27.08 31.07 -11.52
CA ASN A 413 25.68 30.75 -11.84
C ASN A 413 25.36 29.25 -11.65
N ARG A 414 25.80 28.70 -10.52
CA ARG A 414 25.52 27.33 -10.06
C ARG A 414 24.98 27.41 -8.63
N TRP A 415 23.99 26.59 -8.30
CA TRP A 415 23.50 26.49 -6.92
C TRP A 415 24.46 25.68 -6.06
N LEU A 416 24.76 26.20 -4.87
CA LEU A 416 25.60 25.58 -3.86
C LEU A 416 24.76 25.29 -2.62
N LEU A 417 24.96 24.11 -2.04
CA LEU A 417 24.47 23.73 -0.71
C LEU A 417 25.63 23.87 0.26
N ARG A 418 25.47 24.70 1.30
CA ARG A 418 26.49 24.98 2.30
C ARG A 418 25.97 24.71 3.70
N ASP A 419 26.81 24.15 4.53
CA ASP A 419 26.69 24.20 5.99
C ASP A 419 27.42 25.46 6.47
N VAL A 420 26.64 26.46 6.88
CA VAL A 420 27.17 27.74 7.34
C VAL A 420 27.85 27.58 8.70
N LEU A 421 27.31 26.73 9.59
CA LEU A 421 27.84 26.56 10.95
C LEU A 421 29.22 25.88 10.90
N ALA A 422 29.38 24.87 10.05
CA ALA A 422 30.66 24.20 9.83
C ALA A 422 31.59 24.96 8.86
N ASN A 423 31.10 26.00 8.19
CA ASN A 423 31.80 26.74 7.15
C ASN A 423 32.23 25.90 5.92
N VAL A 424 31.45 24.87 5.57
CA VAL A 424 31.78 23.90 4.51
C VAL A 424 30.71 23.92 3.41
N THR A 425 31.15 23.87 2.16
CA THR A 425 30.23 23.72 1.02
C THR A 425 30.08 22.24 0.70
N LEU A 426 28.88 21.69 0.91
CA LEU A 426 28.60 20.26 0.85
C LEU A 426 28.47 19.77 -0.59
N ALA A 427 27.73 20.50 -1.42
CA ALA A 427 27.43 20.06 -2.78
C ALA A 427 27.14 21.22 -3.74
N MET A 428 27.27 20.95 -5.04
CA MET A 428 26.93 21.88 -6.12
C MET A 428 25.96 21.23 -7.10
N MET A 429 24.88 21.92 -7.44
CA MET A 429 23.86 21.41 -8.35
C MET A 429 24.45 21.20 -9.75
N ALA A 430 24.20 20.04 -10.36
CA ALA A 430 24.69 19.71 -11.69
C ALA A 430 23.94 20.52 -12.77
N LYS A 431 24.67 21.03 -13.76
CA LYS A 431 24.07 21.88 -14.81
C LYS A 431 23.29 21.03 -15.82
N ARG A 432 22.00 21.31 -16.02
CA ARG A 432 21.23 20.78 -17.14
C ARG A 432 21.58 21.54 -18.42
N ARG A 433 21.80 20.81 -19.53
CA ARG A 433 22.30 21.39 -20.81
C ARG A 433 21.36 22.40 -21.46
N THR A 434 20.12 22.56 -20.98
CA THR A 434 19.02 23.24 -21.69
C THR A 434 18.46 24.49 -21.01
N LEU A 435 18.81 24.82 -19.76
CA LEU A 435 18.28 25.98 -19.04
C LEU A 435 19.37 26.89 -18.46
N THR A 436 19.16 28.21 -18.57
CA THR A 436 20.08 29.26 -18.07
C THR A 436 19.82 29.65 -16.60
N THR A 437 18.60 29.44 -16.10
CA THR A 437 18.18 29.68 -14.72
C THR A 437 17.34 28.49 -14.23
N ASP A 438 18.01 27.43 -13.77
CA ASP A 438 17.34 26.30 -13.12
C ASP A 438 17.38 26.57 -11.60
N TYR A 439 16.22 26.67 -10.96
CA TYR A 439 16.11 26.84 -9.49
C TYR A 439 16.25 25.48 -8.80
N PRO A 440 16.70 25.40 -7.54
CA PRO A 440 16.93 24.13 -6.85
C PRO A 440 15.62 23.46 -6.38
N LEU A 441 14.46 23.96 -6.82
CA LEU A 441 13.13 23.42 -6.53
C LEU A 441 12.90 22.12 -7.31
N GLY A 442 12.27 21.13 -6.67
CA GLY A 442 12.07 19.81 -7.25
C GLY A 442 13.29 18.90 -7.10
N ARG A 443 13.39 17.87 -7.95
CA ARG A 443 14.48 16.88 -7.92
C ARG A 443 15.62 17.28 -8.85
N HIS A 444 16.81 17.38 -8.28
CA HIS A 444 18.03 17.71 -9.01
C HIS A 444 19.19 16.81 -8.63
N ASP A 445 20.10 16.65 -9.58
CA ASP A 445 21.39 16.00 -9.33
C ASP A 445 22.37 17.01 -8.75
N TRP A 446 23.14 16.59 -7.76
CA TRP A 446 24.15 17.37 -7.08
C TRP A 446 25.48 16.61 -7.09
N GLU A 447 26.56 17.35 -7.32
CA GLU A 447 27.94 16.88 -7.23
C GLU A 447 28.43 17.18 -5.82
N VAL A 448 28.83 16.14 -5.07
CA VAL A 448 29.32 16.28 -3.70
C VAL A 448 30.71 16.92 -3.71
N LEU A 449 30.87 18.02 -2.97
CA LEU A 449 32.12 18.77 -2.84
C LEU A 449 32.81 18.52 -1.50
N SER A 450 32.07 18.11 -0.48
CA SER A 450 32.61 17.71 0.81
C SER A 450 31.76 16.57 1.36
N PRO A 451 32.35 15.53 1.95
CA PRO A 451 31.60 14.36 2.40
C PRO A 451 30.46 14.73 3.37
N PHE A 452 29.27 14.20 3.13
CA PHE A 452 28.13 14.27 4.05
C PHE A 452 27.31 12.99 3.96
N CYS A 453 26.64 12.63 5.05
CA CYS A 453 26.02 11.31 5.19
C CYS A 453 27.04 10.16 5.00
N GLN A 454 26.81 9.33 3.98
CA GLN A 454 27.66 8.24 3.51
C GLN A 454 28.26 8.54 2.13
N TYR A 455 28.02 9.74 1.60
CA TYR A 455 28.43 10.13 0.25
C TYR A 455 29.84 10.71 0.28
N LEU A 456 30.65 10.28 -0.67
CA LEU A 456 32.03 10.72 -0.82
C LEU A 456 32.13 11.91 -1.79
N GLU A 457 33.27 12.61 -1.74
CA GLU A 457 33.57 13.69 -2.69
C GLU A 457 33.51 13.19 -4.15
N GLU A 458 33.07 14.06 -5.06
CA GLU A 458 32.85 13.77 -6.49
C GLU A 458 31.70 12.79 -6.81
N GLU A 459 31.02 12.22 -5.81
CA GLU A 459 29.82 11.42 -6.06
C GLU A 459 28.65 12.29 -6.56
N ARG A 460 27.78 11.69 -7.38
CA ARG A 460 26.53 12.31 -7.82
C ARG A 460 25.38 11.79 -6.97
N VAL A 461 24.69 12.71 -6.30
CA VAL A 461 23.55 12.41 -5.43
C VAL A 461 22.32 13.17 -5.90
N GLN A 462 21.13 12.64 -5.62
CA GLN A 462 19.90 13.35 -5.89
C GLN A 462 19.40 13.99 -4.61
N LEU A 463 19.15 15.29 -4.63
CA LEU A 463 18.48 16.01 -3.55
C LEU A 463 17.18 16.61 -4.08
N SER A 464 16.24 16.87 -3.19
CA SER A 464 15.01 17.56 -3.59
C SER A 464 14.55 18.61 -2.62
N LEU A 465 14.06 19.74 -3.13
CA LEU A 465 13.50 20.83 -2.33
C LEU A 465 12.06 21.09 -2.76
N SER A 466 11.08 20.89 -1.86
CA SER A 466 9.68 21.17 -2.17
C SER A 466 8.84 21.42 -0.91
N SER A 467 7.65 21.96 -1.09
CA SER A 467 6.64 22.13 -0.04
C SER A 467 5.81 20.86 0.22
N CYS A 468 6.01 19.80 -0.56
CA CYS A 468 5.21 18.58 -0.48
C CYS A 468 5.41 17.90 0.87
N SER A 469 4.32 17.53 1.55
CA SER A 469 4.39 16.69 2.75
C SER A 469 4.61 15.22 2.39
N THR A 470 4.96 14.40 3.37
CA THR A 470 5.12 12.93 3.22
C THR A 470 3.86 12.20 2.76
N GLN A 471 2.69 12.86 2.80
CA GLN A 471 1.40 12.36 2.31
C GLN A 471 1.19 12.56 0.81
N HIS A 472 2.06 13.32 0.16
CA HIS A 472 2.03 13.59 -1.27
C HIS A 472 3.18 12.85 -1.97
N PHE A 473 3.11 12.76 -3.30
CA PHE A 473 4.24 12.47 -4.16
C PHE A 473 4.71 13.80 -4.76
N MET A 474 6.01 14.03 -4.72
CA MET A 474 6.64 15.21 -5.30
C MET A 474 7.12 14.88 -6.71
N CYS A 475 6.63 15.65 -7.68
CA CYS A 475 7.06 15.64 -9.08
C CYS A 475 8.51 16.14 -9.19
N SER A 476 9.19 15.88 -10.31
CA SER A 476 10.58 16.31 -10.50
C SER A 476 10.74 17.83 -10.61
N ASP A 477 9.69 18.55 -11.00
CA ASP A 477 9.59 20.02 -10.98
C ASP A 477 9.33 20.63 -9.58
N GLY A 478 9.02 19.80 -8.58
CA GLY A 478 8.73 20.22 -7.21
C GLY A 478 7.24 20.42 -6.90
N SER A 479 6.36 20.26 -7.89
CA SER A 479 4.91 20.23 -7.66
C SER A 479 4.48 18.97 -6.90
N CYS A 480 3.32 19.02 -6.23
CA CYS A 480 2.82 17.95 -5.38
C CYS A 480 1.53 17.35 -5.94
N VAL A 481 1.50 16.02 -6.06
CA VAL A 481 0.32 15.24 -6.43
C VAL A 481 0.00 14.21 -5.35
N ALA A 482 -1.21 13.63 -5.37
CA ALA A 482 -1.58 12.63 -4.38
C ALA A 482 -0.78 11.33 -4.55
N ARG A 483 -0.36 10.67 -3.47
CA ARG A 483 0.47 9.44 -3.57
C ARG A 483 -0.16 8.30 -4.36
N HIS A 484 -1.49 8.21 -4.35
CA HIS A 484 -2.20 7.14 -5.03
C HIS A 484 -2.23 7.32 -6.55
N VAL A 485 -1.93 8.51 -7.08
CA VAL A 485 -1.91 8.74 -8.53
C VAL A 485 -0.62 8.24 -9.18
N ARG A 486 0.51 8.27 -8.47
CA ARG A 486 1.81 7.72 -8.90
C ARG A 486 1.69 6.37 -9.64
N CYS A 487 2.11 6.28 -10.90
CA CYS A 487 2.02 5.07 -11.73
C CYS A 487 0.59 4.61 -12.00
N ASN A 488 -0.29 5.51 -12.45
CA ASN A 488 -1.67 5.21 -12.86
C ASN A 488 -1.89 5.30 -14.39
N LEU A 489 -0.82 5.51 -15.18
CA LEU A 489 -0.83 5.73 -16.63
C LEU A 489 -1.46 7.07 -17.08
N LEU A 490 -1.64 8.01 -16.17
CA LEU A 490 -2.07 9.38 -16.43
C LEU A 490 -0.96 10.32 -15.97
N ASN A 491 -0.67 11.35 -16.76
CA ASN A 491 0.28 12.39 -16.34
C ASN A 491 -0.46 13.38 -15.44
N ASP A 492 -0.39 13.19 -14.12
CA ASP A 492 -0.91 14.13 -13.13
C ASP A 492 0.13 15.21 -12.78
N CYS A 493 1.43 14.90 -12.90
CA CYS A 493 2.48 15.92 -12.86
C CYS A 493 2.56 16.70 -14.18
N VAL A 494 2.92 17.99 -14.11
CA VAL A 494 3.15 18.83 -15.32
C VAL A 494 4.31 18.29 -16.15
N ASP A 495 5.33 17.75 -15.50
CA ASP A 495 6.49 17.13 -16.13
C ASP A 495 6.31 15.62 -16.44
N GLY A 496 5.18 15.01 -16.04
CA GLY A 496 4.90 13.58 -16.20
C GLY A 496 5.77 12.64 -15.36
N SER A 497 6.51 13.17 -14.38
CA SER A 497 7.45 12.38 -13.56
C SER A 497 6.78 11.37 -12.62
N ASP A 498 5.47 11.49 -12.40
CA ASP A 498 4.64 10.51 -11.72
C ASP A 498 4.45 9.20 -12.51
N GLU A 499 4.82 9.17 -13.79
CA GLU A 499 4.78 7.97 -14.62
C GLU A 499 6.19 7.44 -14.98
N GLU A 500 7.24 8.07 -14.44
CA GLU A 500 8.62 7.62 -14.64
C GLU A 500 9.04 6.57 -13.61
N ASN A 501 9.91 5.62 -13.96
CA ASN A 501 10.48 4.66 -13.01
C ASN A 501 9.43 3.86 -12.18
N CYS A 502 8.31 3.49 -12.80
CA CYS A 502 7.21 2.73 -12.20
C CYS A 502 7.50 1.23 -11.96
N GLY A 503 8.73 0.87 -11.64
CA GLY A 503 9.09 -0.50 -11.25
C GLY A 503 8.35 -0.88 -9.97
N LEU A 504 7.70 -2.04 -9.98
CA LEU A 504 6.93 -2.55 -8.84
C LEU A 504 7.79 -3.26 -7.81
N LEU A 505 8.96 -3.79 -8.21
CA LEU A 505 9.79 -4.65 -7.39
C LEU A 505 11.12 -3.98 -7.03
N GLU A 506 11.46 -4.05 -5.75
CA GLU A 506 12.75 -3.65 -5.22
C GLU A 506 13.46 -4.88 -4.64
N PHE A 507 14.59 -5.23 -5.24
CA PHE A 507 15.37 -6.42 -4.91
C PHE A 507 16.41 -6.09 -3.83
N SER A 508 16.55 -6.95 -2.82
CA SER A 508 17.63 -6.83 -1.83
C SER A 508 19.02 -7.04 -2.46
N GLN A 509 20.05 -6.53 -1.79
CA GLN A 509 21.44 -6.76 -2.20
C GLN A 509 21.76 -8.26 -2.16
N GLY A 510 22.21 -8.82 -3.30
CA GLY A 510 22.51 -10.25 -3.43
C GLY A 510 21.31 -11.12 -3.79
N TYR A 511 20.17 -10.54 -4.20
CA TYR A 511 19.05 -11.32 -4.71
C TYR A 511 19.41 -12.07 -6.00
N HIS A 512 19.09 -13.35 -6.04
CA HIS A 512 19.31 -14.21 -7.20
C HIS A 512 18.07 -15.05 -7.49
N GLY A 513 17.36 -14.74 -8.58
CA GLY A 513 16.12 -15.43 -8.94
C GLY A 513 16.24 -16.91 -9.30
N HIS A 514 17.45 -17.46 -9.42
CA HIS A 514 17.64 -18.91 -9.56
C HIS A 514 17.54 -19.64 -8.22
N ARG A 515 17.62 -18.91 -7.09
CA ARG A 515 17.50 -19.48 -5.76
C ARG A 515 16.13 -19.18 -5.17
N PRO A 516 15.53 -20.16 -4.51
CA PRO A 516 14.28 -19.94 -3.82
C PRO A 516 14.43 -18.97 -2.64
N PRO A 517 13.39 -18.17 -2.35
CA PRO A 517 13.39 -17.30 -1.19
C PRO A 517 13.24 -18.11 0.11
N PRO A 518 13.82 -17.64 1.23
CA PRO A 518 13.70 -18.30 2.52
C PRO A 518 12.27 -18.26 3.07
N GLY A 519 11.90 -19.28 3.86
CA GLY A 519 10.64 -19.35 4.58
C GLY A 519 10.55 -18.40 5.79
N VAL A 520 9.70 -18.73 6.77
CA VAL A 520 9.46 -17.85 7.94
C VAL A 520 10.70 -17.68 8.81
N THR A 521 11.50 -18.71 8.90
CA THR A 521 12.86 -18.70 9.40
C THR A 521 13.77 -19.34 8.36
N PHE A 522 15.09 -19.28 8.56
CA PHE A 522 16.03 -19.95 7.66
C PHE A 522 15.85 -21.49 7.62
N GLN A 523 15.19 -22.06 8.63
CA GLN A 523 14.92 -23.49 8.73
C GLN A 523 13.52 -23.87 8.22
N ASP A 524 12.62 -22.90 8.08
CA ASP A 524 11.27 -23.17 7.63
C ASP A 524 11.20 -23.28 6.10
N PRO A 525 10.44 -24.24 5.56
CA PRO A 525 10.21 -24.33 4.12
C PRO A 525 9.38 -23.14 3.62
N LEU A 526 9.60 -22.78 2.35
CA LEU A 526 8.78 -21.78 1.67
C LEU A 526 7.35 -22.32 1.46
N THR A 527 6.34 -21.62 1.96
CA THR A 527 4.95 -22.02 1.75
C THR A 527 4.45 -21.51 0.39
N ILE A 528 4.15 -22.45 -0.51
CA ILE A 528 3.51 -22.18 -1.81
C ILE A 528 2.06 -22.66 -1.73
N THR A 529 1.11 -21.79 -2.09
CA THR A 529 -0.31 -22.14 -2.15
C THR A 529 -0.74 -22.26 -3.61
N PRO A 530 -0.98 -23.47 -4.14
CA PRO A 530 -1.48 -23.67 -5.49
C PRO A 530 -3.01 -23.62 -5.53
N VAL A 531 -3.55 -23.06 -6.61
CA VAL A 531 -4.96 -23.11 -6.98
C VAL A 531 -5.03 -23.62 -8.42
N VAL A 532 -5.90 -24.59 -8.68
CA VAL A 532 -6.06 -25.18 -10.01
C VAL A 532 -7.48 -24.99 -10.49
N ASN A 533 -7.62 -24.32 -11.62
CA ASN A 533 -8.88 -24.08 -12.30
C ASN A 533 -8.92 -24.91 -13.59
N ILE A 534 -9.91 -25.78 -13.72
CA ILE A 534 -10.13 -26.52 -14.97
C ILE A 534 -10.97 -25.65 -15.89
N ILE A 535 -10.41 -25.25 -17.03
CA ILE A 535 -11.10 -24.42 -18.00
C ILE A 535 -12.08 -25.28 -18.79
N ARG A 536 -11.57 -26.37 -19.38
CA ARG A 536 -12.39 -27.34 -20.13
C ARG A 536 -11.69 -28.69 -20.32
N PHE A 537 -12.51 -29.70 -20.62
CA PHE A 537 -12.05 -30.98 -21.15
C PHE A 537 -12.11 -30.92 -22.68
N SER A 538 -10.95 -30.98 -23.33
CA SER A 538 -10.84 -30.87 -24.80
C SER A 538 -11.24 -32.17 -25.50
N ASN A 539 -10.91 -33.33 -24.92
CA ASN A 539 -11.24 -34.66 -25.43
C ASN A 539 -11.10 -35.73 -24.33
N VAL A 540 -11.86 -36.81 -24.42
CA VAL A 540 -11.76 -38.00 -23.56
C VAL A 540 -11.59 -39.20 -24.49
N ASP A 541 -10.45 -39.87 -24.40
CA ASP A 541 -10.10 -41.05 -25.21
C ASP A 541 -10.22 -42.30 -24.34
N ASP A 542 -11.39 -42.93 -24.45
CA ASP A 542 -11.75 -44.11 -23.66
C ASP A 542 -10.93 -45.36 -24.04
N ILE A 543 -10.38 -45.40 -25.26
CA ILE A 543 -9.60 -46.54 -25.77
C ILE A 543 -8.19 -46.50 -25.18
N ASN A 544 -7.55 -45.33 -25.22
CA ASN A 544 -6.20 -45.15 -24.68
C ASN A 544 -6.18 -44.81 -23.19
N LEU A 545 -7.36 -44.70 -22.55
CA LEU A 545 -7.52 -44.24 -21.18
C LEU A 545 -6.87 -42.86 -20.97
N ALA A 546 -7.14 -41.92 -21.87
CA ALA A 546 -6.50 -40.61 -21.89
C ALA A 546 -7.51 -39.44 -21.79
N LEU A 547 -7.12 -38.36 -21.10
CA LEU A 547 -7.92 -37.15 -20.89
C LEU A 547 -7.15 -35.94 -21.42
N TYR A 548 -7.79 -35.08 -22.18
CA TYR A 548 -7.19 -33.84 -22.66
C TYR A 548 -7.84 -32.69 -21.92
N VAL A 549 -7.04 -31.92 -21.19
CA VAL A 549 -7.54 -30.87 -20.28
C VAL A 549 -6.79 -29.57 -20.55
N GLU A 550 -7.56 -28.49 -20.61
CA GLU A 550 -7.04 -27.13 -20.49
C GLU A 550 -7.28 -26.65 -19.06
N LEU A 551 -6.21 -26.25 -18.40
CA LEU A 551 -6.22 -25.86 -17.01
C LEU A 551 -5.34 -24.63 -16.77
N GLU A 552 -5.72 -23.86 -15.77
CA GLU A 552 -5.00 -22.72 -15.25
C GLU A 552 -4.51 -23.05 -13.85
N ILE A 553 -3.21 -22.88 -13.60
CA ILE A 553 -2.63 -23.01 -12.26
C ILE A 553 -2.19 -21.64 -11.77
N ILE A 554 -2.66 -21.27 -10.58
CA ILE A 554 -2.24 -20.06 -9.89
C ILE A 554 -1.42 -20.47 -8.66
N LEU A 555 -0.13 -20.13 -8.67
CA LEU A 555 0.77 -20.35 -7.54
C LEU A 555 0.93 -19.06 -6.77
N TYR A 556 0.68 -19.09 -5.46
CA TYR A 556 0.87 -17.94 -4.57
C TYR A 556 2.02 -18.17 -3.61
N TRP A 557 2.96 -17.22 -3.52
CA TRP A 557 4.07 -17.25 -2.56
C TRP A 557 4.43 -15.84 -2.09
N THR A 558 5.20 -15.76 -1.02
CA THR A 558 5.78 -14.50 -0.52
C THR A 558 7.30 -14.58 -0.63
N ASP A 559 7.92 -13.50 -1.11
CA ASP A 559 9.37 -13.39 -1.19
C ASP A 559 9.86 -12.34 -0.21
N ARG A 560 10.60 -12.79 0.81
CA ARG A 560 11.11 -11.93 1.89
C ARG A 560 12.23 -11.00 1.48
N ASN A 561 12.88 -11.29 0.36
CA ASN A 561 13.97 -10.49 -0.17
C ASN A 561 13.48 -9.42 -1.16
N LEU A 562 12.17 -9.35 -1.40
CA LEU A 562 11.54 -8.33 -2.22
C LEU A 562 10.79 -7.33 -1.37
N LYS A 563 10.89 -6.06 -1.76
CA LYS A 563 9.95 -5.02 -1.36
C LYS A 563 9.15 -4.62 -2.60
N TYR A 564 7.96 -4.09 -2.38
CA TYR A 564 7.08 -3.68 -3.47
C TYR A 564 6.86 -2.17 -3.45
N LYS A 565 6.64 -1.56 -4.61
CA LYS A 565 6.46 -0.12 -4.73
C LYS A 565 5.10 0.21 -5.34
N ASN A 566 4.48 1.26 -4.84
CA ASN A 566 3.31 1.92 -5.42
C ASN A 566 2.13 0.97 -5.74
N LEU A 567 1.95 -0.12 -4.97
CA LEU A 567 0.88 -1.10 -5.17
C LEU A 567 -0.51 -0.48 -5.07
N LYS A 568 -1.36 -0.80 -6.04
CA LYS A 568 -2.77 -0.41 -6.11
C LYS A 568 -3.65 -1.47 -5.44
N PRO A 569 -4.69 -1.07 -4.67
CA PRO A 569 -5.56 -2.00 -3.92
C PRO A 569 -6.48 -2.84 -4.81
N ASP A 570 -6.98 -2.29 -5.92
CA ASP A 570 -7.99 -2.93 -6.78
C ASP A 570 -7.49 -3.15 -8.22
N ALA A 571 -6.17 -3.21 -8.42
CA ALA A 571 -5.59 -3.41 -9.73
C ALA A 571 -4.66 -4.62 -9.78
N GLU A 572 -4.54 -5.19 -10.97
CA GLU A 572 -3.52 -6.17 -11.30
C GLU A 572 -2.15 -5.49 -11.36
N ASN A 573 -1.42 -5.46 -10.23
CA ASN A 573 -0.06 -4.91 -10.18
C ASN A 573 0.89 -5.84 -10.93
N LYS A 574 1.01 -5.62 -12.24
CA LYS A 574 1.80 -6.46 -13.16
C LYS A 574 3.24 -5.95 -13.27
N PRO A 575 4.25 -6.71 -12.80
CA PRO A 575 5.65 -6.31 -12.97
C PRO A 575 6.07 -6.27 -14.44
N SER A 576 7.07 -5.44 -14.73
CA SER A 576 7.65 -5.34 -16.06
C SER A 576 8.32 -6.66 -16.49
N LYS A 577 8.50 -6.86 -17.79
CA LYS A 577 9.13 -8.09 -18.32
C LYS A 577 10.54 -8.31 -17.75
N ASP A 578 11.27 -7.24 -17.46
CA ASP A 578 12.64 -7.35 -16.93
C ASP A 578 12.68 -7.60 -15.42
N GLU A 579 11.66 -7.18 -14.68
CA GLU A 579 11.47 -7.57 -13.28
C GLU A 579 11.10 -9.05 -13.18
N VAL A 580 10.15 -9.54 -13.99
CA VAL A 580 9.73 -10.94 -13.99
C VAL A 580 10.89 -11.89 -14.27
N LYS A 581 11.81 -11.54 -15.18
CA LYS A 581 13.03 -12.36 -15.45
C LYS A 581 13.96 -12.50 -14.24
N LYS A 582 13.94 -11.54 -13.32
CA LYS A 582 14.83 -11.52 -12.16
C LYS A 582 14.23 -12.26 -10.97
N VAL A 583 12.90 -12.33 -10.87
CA VAL A 583 12.16 -12.95 -9.76
C VAL A 583 12.26 -14.47 -9.81
N TRP A 584 12.45 -15.11 -8.66
CA TRP A 584 12.27 -16.55 -8.53
C TRP A 584 10.79 -16.91 -8.66
N ILE A 585 10.45 -17.83 -9.56
CA ILE A 585 9.08 -18.28 -9.80
C ILE A 585 9.04 -19.80 -9.62
N PRO A 586 8.16 -20.33 -8.75
CA PRO A 586 8.04 -21.78 -8.57
C PRO A 586 7.62 -22.47 -9.86
N GLU A 587 8.21 -23.62 -10.12
CA GLU A 587 7.87 -24.47 -11.28
C GLU A 587 7.03 -25.66 -10.81
N ALA A 588 5.95 -25.94 -11.53
CA ALA A 588 5.10 -27.11 -11.31
C ALA A 588 5.39 -28.15 -12.40
N GLU A 589 5.86 -29.31 -11.99
CA GLU A 589 6.07 -30.48 -12.84
C GLU A 589 4.90 -31.46 -12.67
N PHE A 590 4.43 -32.06 -13.75
CA PHE A 590 3.31 -33.01 -13.70
C PHE A 590 3.80 -34.42 -13.97
N MET A 591 3.57 -35.33 -13.02
CA MET A 591 4.12 -36.69 -13.10
C MET A 591 3.34 -37.61 -14.05
N ASN A 592 2.09 -37.24 -14.42
CA ASN A 592 1.15 -38.10 -15.15
C ASN A 592 0.87 -37.61 -16.60
N VAL A 593 1.89 -37.15 -17.32
CA VAL A 593 1.80 -36.62 -18.70
C VAL A 593 2.42 -37.59 -19.70
N LYS A 594 1.67 -37.99 -20.75
CA LYS A 594 2.18 -38.83 -21.85
C LYS A 594 3.05 -37.95 -22.77
N ASP A 595 4.23 -38.41 -23.14
CA ASP A 595 5.28 -37.66 -23.86
C ASP A 595 5.97 -36.51 -23.10
N GLY A 596 5.72 -36.39 -21.78
CA GLY A 596 6.61 -35.69 -20.85
C GLY A 596 6.55 -34.16 -20.82
N ARG A 597 5.70 -33.47 -21.61
CA ARG A 597 5.51 -32.01 -21.47
C ARG A 597 4.08 -31.57 -21.76
N LEU A 598 3.42 -30.99 -20.75
CA LEU A 598 2.27 -30.10 -20.94
C LEU A 598 2.77 -28.82 -21.64
N GLN A 599 2.05 -28.36 -22.65
CA GLN A 599 2.41 -27.12 -23.34
C GLN A 599 1.98 -25.94 -22.49
N GLU A 600 2.95 -25.17 -21.99
CA GLU A 600 2.70 -23.85 -21.39
C GLU A 600 2.27 -22.89 -22.50
N LEU A 601 1.06 -22.35 -22.37
CA LEU A 601 0.52 -21.38 -23.33
C LEU A 601 0.89 -19.95 -22.94
N LYS A 602 0.74 -19.64 -21.66
CA LYS A 602 0.89 -18.27 -21.15
C LYS A 602 1.23 -18.30 -19.66
N LYS A 603 2.21 -17.50 -19.29
CA LYS A 603 2.61 -17.25 -17.90
C LYS A 603 2.52 -15.76 -17.59
N THR A 604 1.77 -15.42 -16.56
CA THR A 604 1.59 -14.05 -16.07
C THR A 604 1.83 -13.99 -14.58
N VAL A 605 2.59 -13.00 -14.14
CA VAL A 605 2.90 -12.77 -12.73
C VAL A 605 2.28 -11.45 -12.30
N PHE A 606 1.65 -11.44 -11.12
CA PHE A 606 1.17 -10.21 -10.48
C PHE A 606 1.57 -10.14 -9.02
N VAL A 607 1.45 -8.94 -8.45
CA VAL A 607 1.62 -8.67 -7.03
C VAL A 607 0.27 -8.29 -6.44
N LEU A 608 -0.19 -9.06 -5.46
CA LEU A 608 -1.36 -8.74 -4.67
C LEU A 608 -0.96 -7.94 -3.44
N ARG A 609 -1.61 -6.79 -3.24
CA ARG A 609 -1.49 -6.03 -2.00
C ARG A 609 -2.31 -6.72 -0.91
N ILE A 610 -1.65 -7.14 0.16
CA ILE A 610 -2.27 -7.82 1.31
C ILE A 610 -2.16 -7.03 2.62
N GLY A 611 -1.34 -5.98 2.64
CA GLY A 611 -1.09 -5.18 3.83
C GLY A 611 -0.91 -3.68 3.55
N ASN A 612 -0.40 -2.99 4.56
CA ASN A 612 -0.15 -1.55 4.54
C ASN A 612 1.30 -1.25 4.15
N PRO A 613 1.56 -0.09 3.52
CA PRO A 613 2.92 0.33 3.22
C PRO A 613 3.68 0.69 4.50
N ASN A 614 5.01 0.75 4.40
CA ASN A 614 5.84 1.36 5.43
C ASN A 614 5.48 2.85 5.57
N PRO A 615 5.57 3.42 6.80
CA PRO A 615 5.43 4.86 6.98
C PRO A 615 6.40 5.63 6.06
N PRO A 616 5.93 6.68 5.36
CA PRO A 616 6.79 7.46 4.47
C PRO A 616 7.88 8.17 5.27
N HIS A 617 9.10 8.18 4.73
CA HIS A 617 10.27 8.76 5.39
C HIS A 617 10.53 10.18 4.87
N PHE A 618 10.70 11.17 5.75
CA PHE A 618 10.83 12.57 5.34
C PHE A 618 12.09 12.86 4.50
N ASN A 619 13.19 12.13 4.71
CA ASN A 619 14.41 12.25 3.87
C ASN A 619 14.35 11.51 2.53
N ASP A 620 13.30 10.74 2.22
CA ASP A 620 13.27 9.96 0.98
C ASP A 620 13.01 10.87 -0.24
N VAL A 621 14.05 11.07 -1.05
CA VAL A 621 14.04 11.91 -2.25
C VAL A 621 13.07 11.41 -3.31
N LYS A 622 12.88 10.08 -3.42
CA LYS A 622 12.00 9.48 -4.43
C LYS A 622 10.55 9.51 -4.00
N MET A 623 10.30 9.51 -2.69
CA MET A 623 8.96 9.49 -2.07
C MET A 623 8.09 8.33 -2.57
N ASP A 624 8.68 7.19 -2.94
CA ASP A 624 7.94 6.00 -3.36
C ASP A 624 7.11 5.44 -2.19
N THR A 625 5.95 4.83 -2.47
CA THR A 625 5.21 4.09 -1.45
C THR A 625 5.75 2.68 -1.38
N VAL A 626 6.58 2.40 -0.36
CA VAL A 626 7.25 1.10 -0.21
C VAL A 626 6.42 0.19 0.70
N TYR A 627 6.11 -0.99 0.19
CA TYR A 627 5.45 -2.07 0.91
C TYR A 627 6.48 -3.12 1.32
N PRO A 628 6.52 -3.54 2.59
CA PRO A 628 7.39 -4.62 3.03
C PRO A 628 6.95 -5.95 2.40
N ALA A 629 7.85 -6.94 2.40
CA ALA A 629 7.58 -8.28 1.87
C ALA A 629 6.30 -8.92 2.41
N SER A 630 5.96 -8.68 3.67
CA SER A 630 4.74 -9.19 4.33
C SER A 630 3.45 -8.56 3.82
N SER A 631 3.52 -7.42 3.14
CA SER A 631 2.36 -6.66 2.65
C SER A 631 2.09 -6.85 1.16
N GLY A 632 2.91 -7.64 0.47
CA GLY A 632 2.68 -8.06 -0.91
C GLY A 632 2.83 -9.57 -1.08
N ARG A 633 2.00 -10.15 -1.94
CA ARG A 633 2.03 -11.58 -2.27
C ARG A 633 2.16 -11.76 -3.77
N LEU A 634 3.14 -12.52 -4.22
CA LEU A 634 3.30 -12.84 -5.64
C LEU A 634 2.31 -13.93 -6.02
N ASN A 635 1.74 -13.81 -7.22
CA ASN A 635 1.05 -14.89 -7.87
C ASN A 635 1.59 -15.13 -9.27
N ALA A 636 1.70 -16.39 -9.68
CA ALA A 636 2.02 -16.78 -11.04
C ALA A 636 0.86 -17.61 -11.56
N THR A 637 0.22 -17.10 -12.61
CA THR A 637 -0.84 -17.78 -13.35
C THR A 637 -0.22 -18.39 -14.59
N VAL A 638 -0.34 -19.71 -14.74
CA VAL A 638 0.18 -20.46 -15.87
C VAL A 638 -0.95 -21.26 -16.50
N GLU A 639 -1.21 -20.97 -17.78
CA GLU A 639 -2.18 -21.69 -18.61
C GLU A 639 -1.48 -22.86 -19.30
N TYR A 640 -2.00 -24.08 -19.10
CA TYR A 640 -1.48 -25.31 -19.70
C TYR A 640 -2.50 -25.95 -20.65
N ASN A 641 -1.99 -26.53 -21.73
CA ASN A 641 -2.75 -27.39 -22.63
C ASN A 641 -2.02 -28.72 -22.83
N GLY A 642 -2.69 -29.86 -22.64
CA GLY A 642 -2.10 -31.13 -23.02
C GLY A 642 -2.82 -32.41 -22.60
N LEU A 643 -2.20 -33.50 -23.04
CA LEU A 643 -2.70 -34.88 -23.13
C LEU A 643 -2.29 -35.68 -21.88
N ARG A 644 -3.27 -36.24 -21.17
CA ARG A 644 -3.08 -37.04 -19.95
C ARG A 644 -3.36 -38.51 -20.24
N ASN A 645 -2.59 -39.42 -19.65
CA ASN A 645 -2.98 -40.83 -19.50
C ASN A 645 -3.49 -41.04 -18.07
N LEU A 646 -4.60 -41.77 -17.92
CA LEU A 646 -5.01 -42.35 -16.64
C LEU A 646 -4.21 -43.65 -16.44
N PRO A 647 -3.46 -43.81 -15.34
CA PRO A 647 -2.87 -45.12 -15.05
C PRO A 647 -3.98 -46.16 -14.89
N LYS A 648 -3.76 -47.35 -15.46
CA LYS A 648 -4.62 -48.52 -15.24
C LYS A 648 -4.66 -48.77 -13.73
N TYR A 649 -5.86 -48.71 -13.16
CA TYR A 649 -6.20 -49.01 -11.76
C TYR A 649 -5.88 -47.95 -10.70
N THR A 650 -6.57 -46.80 -10.74
CA THR A 650 -7.10 -46.08 -9.54
C THR A 650 -7.89 -44.86 -10.02
N VAL A 651 -8.71 -44.27 -9.13
CA VAL A 651 -9.29 -42.94 -9.32
C VAL A 651 -8.17 -41.98 -9.73
N GLY A 652 -8.16 -41.53 -10.98
CA GLY A 652 -6.97 -40.90 -11.55
C GLY A 652 -6.66 -39.55 -10.93
N SER A 653 -5.66 -39.47 -10.05
CA SER A 653 -5.23 -38.21 -9.45
C SER A 653 -4.25 -37.42 -10.31
N LEU A 654 -4.52 -36.12 -10.48
CA LEU A 654 -3.59 -35.21 -11.15
C LEU A 654 -2.56 -34.82 -10.12
N THR A 655 -1.35 -35.31 -10.24
CA THR A 655 -0.30 -35.07 -9.26
C THR A 655 0.73 -34.15 -9.86
N ALA A 656 0.89 -32.97 -9.27
CA ALA A 656 1.96 -32.05 -9.60
C ALA A 656 2.99 -32.07 -8.47
N ARG A 657 4.26 -32.04 -8.84
CA ARG A 657 5.37 -31.81 -7.93
C ARG A 657 5.81 -30.36 -8.11
N LEU A 658 5.99 -29.65 -7.00
CA LEU A 658 6.66 -28.36 -7.04
C LEU A 658 8.16 -28.64 -6.95
N ASP A 659 8.92 -28.21 -7.95
CA ASP A 659 10.37 -28.42 -7.92
C ASP A 659 11.02 -27.35 -7.04
N HIS A 660 11.22 -27.69 -5.77
CA HIS A 660 12.01 -26.87 -4.87
C HIS A 660 12.71 -27.74 -3.81
N SER A 661 14.04 -27.81 -3.92
CA SER A 661 15.07 -28.39 -3.03
C SER A 661 14.63 -29.28 -1.84
N ASP A 662 15.11 -30.54 -1.88
CA ASP A 662 15.21 -31.55 -0.80
C ASP A 662 13.94 -32.01 -0.06
N ALA A 663 12.81 -31.33 -0.18
CA ALA A 663 11.51 -31.84 0.27
C ALA A 663 10.68 -32.32 -0.92
N ASN A 664 10.40 -33.63 -0.98
CA ASN A 664 9.45 -34.22 -1.93
C ASN A 664 8.00 -33.83 -1.55
N ASP A 665 7.62 -32.57 -1.72
CA ASP A 665 6.23 -32.14 -1.54
C ASP A 665 5.44 -32.44 -2.82
N VAL A 666 4.71 -33.55 -2.78
CA VAL A 666 3.84 -34.02 -3.86
C VAL A 666 2.44 -33.43 -3.64
N LEU A 667 1.97 -32.64 -4.60
CA LEU A 667 0.68 -31.98 -4.56
C LEU A 667 -0.34 -32.77 -5.39
N GLU A 668 -1.30 -33.38 -4.71
CA GLU A 668 -2.39 -34.10 -5.35
C GLU A 668 -3.52 -33.12 -5.68
N LEU A 669 -3.61 -32.72 -6.96
CA LEU A 669 -4.49 -31.66 -7.45
C LEU A 669 -5.92 -32.13 -7.72
N LEU A 670 -6.16 -33.44 -7.84
CA LEU A 670 -7.47 -34.04 -8.09
C LEU A 670 -7.57 -35.39 -7.39
N THR A 671 -8.53 -35.59 -6.50
CA THR A 671 -9.09 -36.90 -6.17
C THR A 671 -10.59 -36.82 -6.43
N LEU A 672 -11.17 -37.74 -7.21
CA LEU A 672 -12.63 -37.74 -7.44
C LEU A 672 -13.31 -38.31 -6.17
N PRO A 673 -14.10 -37.53 -5.40
CA PRO A 673 -14.69 -38.03 -4.16
C PRO A 673 -16.11 -38.58 -4.37
N THR A 674 -16.53 -39.41 -3.41
CA THR A 674 -17.88 -39.97 -3.21
C THR A 674 -18.85 -38.92 -2.63
N LEU A 675 -20.15 -39.04 -2.98
CA LEU A 675 -21.22 -38.07 -2.68
C LEU A 675 -21.43 -37.73 -1.18
N SER A 676 -21.52 -36.44 -0.87
CA SER A 676 -22.50 -35.88 0.09
C SER A 676 -22.89 -34.44 -0.31
N SER A 677 -24.18 -34.07 -0.20
CA SER A 677 -24.82 -32.88 -0.79
C SER A 677 -24.94 -31.66 0.15
N PRO A 678 -24.81 -30.40 -0.34
CA PRO A 678 -25.96 -29.46 -0.44
C PRO A 678 -25.89 -28.47 -1.68
N PRO A 679 -26.84 -27.52 -1.92
CA PRO A 679 -27.25 -27.11 -3.28
C PRO A 679 -26.54 -25.89 -3.90
N LEU A 680 -26.61 -25.78 -5.25
CA LEU A 680 -26.08 -24.72 -6.12
C LEU A 680 -27.17 -23.76 -6.63
N PRO A 681 -26.85 -22.47 -6.92
CA PRO A 681 -27.65 -21.61 -7.78
C PRO A 681 -27.05 -21.41 -9.20
N HIS A 682 -27.93 -21.59 -10.19
CA HIS A 682 -27.94 -21.11 -11.60
C HIS A 682 -27.02 -21.72 -12.69
N PRO A 683 -27.48 -21.73 -13.98
CA PRO A 683 -26.98 -22.65 -15.01
C PRO A 683 -26.13 -21.99 -16.13
N LEU A 684 -25.20 -22.76 -16.71
CA LEU A 684 -24.38 -22.43 -17.90
C LEU A 684 -24.74 -23.34 -19.11
N PRO A 685 -24.39 -22.95 -20.36
CA PRO A 685 -25.07 -23.38 -21.60
C PRO A 685 -24.55 -24.72 -22.19
N PRO A 686 -25.29 -25.30 -23.17
CA PRO A 686 -25.16 -26.72 -23.54
C PRO A 686 -24.25 -26.92 -24.75
N SER A 687 -23.02 -27.41 -24.52
CA SER A 687 -22.21 -27.99 -25.60
C SER A 687 -21.24 -29.04 -25.07
N LEU A 688 -21.80 -30.16 -24.58
CA LEU A 688 -21.18 -31.48 -24.40
C LEU A 688 -22.25 -32.40 -23.79
N THR A 689 -23.01 -33.10 -24.63
CA THR A 689 -24.20 -33.87 -24.21
C THR A 689 -23.91 -35.30 -23.73
N THR A 690 -22.65 -35.68 -23.50
CA THR A 690 -22.30 -37.05 -23.08
C THR A 690 -21.82 -37.16 -21.64
N TYR A 691 -21.32 -36.07 -21.04
CA TYR A 691 -20.83 -36.07 -19.66
C TYR A 691 -21.29 -34.78 -18.95
N HIS A 692 -22.14 -34.93 -17.92
CA HIS A 692 -22.46 -33.84 -17.00
C HIS A 692 -21.53 -33.90 -15.79
N THR A 693 -20.83 -32.81 -15.49
CA THR A 693 -20.09 -32.61 -14.24
C THR A 693 -21.08 -32.46 -13.08
N LEU A 694 -21.09 -33.42 -12.15
CA LEU A 694 -22.04 -33.42 -11.02
C LEU A 694 -21.55 -32.72 -9.75
N TYR A 695 -20.24 -32.44 -9.60
CA TYR A 695 -19.68 -31.77 -8.42
C TYR A 695 -18.39 -30.99 -8.75
N HIS A 696 -18.18 -29.87 -8.04
CA HIS A 696 -16.89 -29.19 -7.92
C HIS A 696 -16.49 -29.25 -6.44
N THR A 697 -15.44 -29.98 -6.11
CA THR A 697 -14.82 -29.97 -4.76
C THR A 697 -13.33 -29.76 -4.93
N SER A 698 -12.83 -28.61 -4.48
CA SER A 698 -11.40 -28.39 -4.28
C SER A 698 -11.01 -28.99 -2.93
N LEU A 699 -10.39 -30.17 -2.95
CA LEU A 699 -9.80 -30.79 -1.76
C LEU A 699 -8.29 -30.92 -2.00
N THR A 700 -7.52 -30.05 -1.36
CA THR A 700 -6.05 -30.16 -1.27
C THR A 700 -5.71 -31.10 -0.13
N THR A 701 -5.25 -32.31 -0.44
CA THR A 701 -4.69 -33.25 0.55
C THR A 701 -3.17 -33.28 0.43
N TYR A 702 -2.48 -33.03 1.55
CA TYR A 702 -1.03 -33.13 1.67
C TYR A 702 -0.65 -34.59 2.03
N HIS A 703 0.14 -35.25 1.20
CA HIS A 703 0.74 -36.55 1.51
C HIS A 703 2.26 -36.45 1.50
N THR A 704 2.89 -36.57 2.67
CA THR A 704 4.34 -36.74 2.81
C THR A 704 4.71 -38.21 2.60
N SER A 705 5.34 -38.56 1.48
CA SER A 705 5.90 -39.90 1.27
C SER A 705 7.37 -39.95 1.67
N SER A 706 7.73 -40.79 2.63
CA SER A 706 9.13 -41.07 3.01
C SER A 706 9.89 -41.86 1.91
N PRO A 707 11.23 -41.75 1.80
CA PRO A 707 12.01 -42.34 0.69
C PRO A 707 12.09 -43.87 0.76
N PRO A 708 12.30 -44.58 -0.37
CA PRO A 708 12.50 -46.03 -0.39
C PRO A 708 13.91 -46.40 0.09
N THR A 709 14.01 -47.32 1.05
CA THR A 709 15.27 -47.89 1.54
C THR A 709 15.80 -48.97 0.58
N THR A 710 17.05 -48.82 0.14
CA THR A 710 17.84 -49.87 -0.54
C THR A 710 18.29 -50.97 0.43
N PRO A 711 18.49 -52.23 0.01
CA PRO A 711 18.76 -53.35 0.91
C PRO A 711 20.26 -53.58 1.12
N SER A 712 20.72 -53.65 2.38
CA SER A 712 21.97 -54.36 2.74
C SER A 712 22.02 -54.77 4.22
N SER A 713 22.17 -56.08 4.45
CA SER A 713 22.83 -56.82 5.56
C SER A 713 22.59 -56.47 7.05
N SER A 714 22.08 -57.48 7.76
CA SER A 714 21.90 -57.76 9.22
C SER A 714 23.15 -57.66 10.14
N PRO A 715 23.09 -57.95 11.48
CA PRO A 715 21.99 -57.92 12.49
C PRO A 715 22.37 -57.28 13.88
N SER A 716 21.40 -56.91 14.73
CA SER A 716 21.29 -57.33 16.17
C SER A 716 20.34 -56.51 17.09
N SER A 717 19.38 -57.22 17.71
CA SER A 717 18.76 -57.02 19.05
C SER A 717 17.73 -55.88 19.32
N PRO A 718 16.78 -56.06 20.29
CA PRO A 718 15.35 -55.81 20.07
C PRO A 718 14.73 -54.74 21.05
N PRO A 719 13.41 -54.65 21.34
CA PRO A 719 12.64 -53.42 21.13
C PRO A 719 12.07 -52.76 22.41
N THR A 720 11.78 -51.47 22.35
CA THR A 720 10.89 -50.80 23.33
C THR A 720 10.01 -49.75 22.63
N THR A 721 8.73 -50.09 22.46
CA THR A 721 7.56 -49.20 22.26
C THR A 721 7.26 -48.40 23.55
N PRO A 722 6.36 -47.38 23.62
CA PRO A 722 5.21 -47.10 22.71
C PRO A 722 4.85 -45.60 22.45
N SER A 723 4.04 -45.34 21.42
CA SER A 723 2.90 -44.38 21.46
C SER A 723 2.12 -44.44 20.13
N THR A 724 0.99 -45.16 20.13
CA THR A 724 -0.38 -44.63 20.03
C THR A 724 -0.75 -44.00 18.67
N THR A 725 -1.03 -44.86 17.70
CA THR A 725 -1.95 -44.59 16.59
C THR A 725 -3.40 -44.87 17.03
N PRO A 726 -4.38 -44.00 16.73
CA PRO A 726 -5.80 -44.35 16.81
C PRO A 726 -6.18 -45.35 15.70
N PRO A 727 -7.25 -46.15 15.87
CA PRO A 727 -7.60 -47.20 14.92
C PRO A 727 -8.09 -46.59 13.59
N PRO A 728 -7.91 -47.27 12.45
CA PRO A 728 -8.57 -46.89 11.21
C PRO A 728 -10.10 -47.02 11.38
N PRO A 729 -10.90 -46.15 10.75
CA PRO A 729 -12.34 -46.35 10.67
C PRO A 729 -12.64 -47.64 9.88
N PRO A 730 -13.80 -48.28 10.08
CA PRO A 730 -14.15 -49.52 9.41
C PRO A 730 -14.22 -49.29 7.90
N THR A 731 -13.45 -50.06 7.15
CA THR A 731 -13.57 -50.17 5.70
C THR A 731 -14.92 -50.83 5.39
N ILE A 732 -15.92 -50.02 5.05
CA ILE A 732 -17.15 -50.49 4.41
C ILE A 732 -16.83 -50.64 2.92
N PRO A 733 -17.06 -51.82 2.31
CA PRO A 733 -16.84 -51.98 0.87
C PRO A 733 -17.87 -51.13 0.09
N PRO A 734 -17.46 -50.32 -0.90
CA PRO A 734 -18.40 -49.56 -1.72
C PRO A 734 -19.12 -50.49 -2.69
N HIS A 735 -20.45 -50.54 -2.59
CA HIS A 735 -21.36 -50.92 -3.66
C HIS A 735 -21.67 -49.65 -4.47
N HIS A 736 -21.36 -49.65 -5.77
CA HIS A 736 -21.86 -48.62 -6.68
C HIS A 736 -22.32 -49.21 -8.01
N LEU A 737 -23.64 -49.12 -8.18
CA LEU A 737 -24.39 -49.22 -9.42
C LEU A 737 -24.19 -47.98 -10.31
N PRO A 738 -24.20 -48.15 -11.64
CA PRO A 738 -24.51 -47.07 -12.57
C PRO A 738 -26.04 -46.89 -12.71
N HIS A 739 -26.57 -45.68 -12.45
CA HIS A 739 -27.93 -45.30 -12.89
C HIS A 739 -27.90 -44.73 -14.33
N PRO A 740 -28.99 -44.86 -15.09
CA PRO A 740 -28.97 -44.80 -16.55
C PRO A 740 -28.94 -43.38 -17.12
N LEU A 741 -28.17 -43.23 -18.20
CA LEU A 741 -28.10 -42.06 -19.09
C LEU A 741 -29.50 -41.60 -19.57
N PRO A 742 -29.72 -40.29 -19.76
CA PRO A 742 -30.79 -39.81 -20.63
C PRO A 742 -30.42 -40.12 -22.09
N HIS A 743 -31.37 -40.72 -22.80
CA HIS A 743 -31.28 -41.12 -24.20
C HIS A 743 -30.64 -40.05 -25.11
N LEU A 744 -29.50 -40.36 -25.74
CA LEU A 744 -28.94 -39.64 -26.90
C LEU A 744 -28.26 -40.64 -27.87
N PRO A 745 -27.98 -40.29 -29.14
CA PRO A 745 -28.84 -40.53 -30.28
C PRO A 745 -28.05 -41.30 -31.35
N HIS A 746 -27.67 -42.53 -31.06
CA HIS A 746 -27.39 -43.49 -32.11
C HIS A 746 -28.25 -44.68 -31.81
N HIS A 747 -29.15 -44.99 -32.74
CA HIS A 747 -30.05 -46.13 -32.71
C HIS A 747 -29.28 -47.42 -32.34
N LEU A 748 -29.14 -47.71 -31.04
CA LEU A 748 -29.36 -49.06 -30.57
C LEU A 748 -30.82 -49.32 -30.90
N PRO A 749 -31.14 -50.30 -31.76
CA PRO A 749 -32.52 -50.65 -31.96
C PRO A 749 -33.08 -51.02 -30.58
N HIS A 750 -34.18 -50.36 -30.20
CA HIS A 750 -35.12 -50.79 -29.15
C HIS A 750 -35.18 -52.34 -29.08
N PRO A 751 -35.37 -52.91 -27.87
CA PRO A 751 -34.84 -54.20 -27.43
C PRO A 751 -34.89 -55.31 -28.50
N LEU A 752 -33.82 -55.42 -29.28
CA LEU A 752 -33.66 -56.47 -30.29
C LEU A 752 -32.37 -57.23 -29.97
N PRO A 753 -32.45 -58.15 -28.98
CA PRO A 753 -32.54 -59.57 -29.35
C PRO A 753 -33.52 -60.40 -28.47
N HIS A 754 -34.39 -59.76 -27.69
CA HIS A 754 -35.42 -60.49 -26.93
C HIS A 754 -36.55 -61.01 -27.82
N LEU A 755 -36.87 -60.29 -28.90
CA LEU A 755 -37.93 -60.69 -29.83
C LEU A 755 -37.58 -61.93 -30.68
N PRO A 756 -36.38 -62.08 -31.28
CA PRO A 756 -36.11 -63.23 -32.16
C PRO A 756 -36.12 -64.55 -31.39
N THR A 757 -35.48 -64.61 -30.21
CA THR A 757 -35.35 -65.85 -29.42
C THR A 757 -36.69 -66.39 -28.90
N THR A 758 -37.63 -65.51 -28.57
CA THR A 758 -39.00 -65.90 -28.17
C THR A 758 -39.94 -66.10 -29.37
N TYR A 759 -39.73 -65.41 -30.50
CA TYR A 759 -40.48 -65.69 -31.73
C TYR A 759 -40.17 -67.08 -32.30
N HIS A 760 -38.89 -67.52 -32.24
CA HIS A 760 -38.45 -68.82 -32.74
C HIS A 760 -39.14 -70.01 -32.03
N THR A 761 -39.59 -69.84 -30.78
CA THR A 761 -40.24 -70.90 -30.00
C THR A 761 -41.76 -71.02 -30.24
N HIS A 762 -42.39 -69.97 -30.78
CA HIS A 762 -43.85 -69.85 -30.96
C HIS A 762 -44.36 -69.98 -32.40
N LEU A 763 -43.49 -70.00 -33.42
CA LEU A 763 -43.90 -70.16 -34.81
C LEU A 763 -44.56 -71.53 -35.06
N SER A 764 -45.86 -71.48 -35.41
CA SER A 764 -46.68 -72.64 -35.77
C SER A 764 -46.26 -73.21 -37.13
N ALA A 765 -45.94 -74.51 -37.12
CA ALA A 765 -45.99 -75.46 -38.23
C ALA A 765 -45.91 -74.92 -39.67
N THR A 766 -44.73 -74.44 -40.09
CA THR A 766 -44.25 -74.60 -41.47
C THR A 766 -42.74 -74.90 -41.44
N THR A 767 -42.30 -75.77 -42.36
CA THR A 767 -40.95 -76.28 -42.69
C THR A 767 -39.76 -76.12 -41.70
N PRO A 768 -39.04 -77.21 -41.34
CA PRO A 768 -37.89 -77.17 -40.41
C PRO A 768 -36.70 -76.33 -40.94
N GLN A 769 -36.49 -76.30 -42.27
CA GLN A 769 -35.40 -75.57 -42.92
C GLN A 769 -35.42 -74.06 -42.67
N VAL A 770 -36.61 -73.43 -42.61
CA VAL A 770 -36.74 -71.98 -42.39
C VAL A 770 -36.31 -71.59 -40.97
N ARG A 771 -36.59 -72.44 -39.97
CA ARG A 771 -36.26 -72.15 -38.56
C ARG A 771 -34.77 -72.19 -38.29
N ALA A 772 -34.04 -73.15 -38.88
CA ALA A 772 -32.60 -73.24 -38.75
C ALA A 772 -31.88 -72.03 -39.37
N ILE A 773 -32.37 -71.53 -40.51
CA ILE A 773 -31.81 -70.35 -41.17
C ILE A 773 -32.07 -69.08 -40.36
N MET A 774 -33.26 -68.93 -39.78
CA MET A 774 -33.59 -67.77 -38.94
C MET A 774 -32.81 -67.73 -37.61
N THR A 775 -32.55 -68.89 -36.97
CA THR A 775 -31.72 -68.94 -35.76
C THR A 775 -30.23 -68.73 -36.06
N LEU A 776 -29.73 -69.25 -37.20
CA LEU A 776 -28.36 -69.02 -37.67
C LEU A 776 -28.10 -67.55 -38.01
N THR A 777 -29.03 -66.90 -38.70
CA THR A 777 -28.93 -65.45 -39.00
C THR A 777 -28.97 -64.61 -37.73
N THR A 778 -29.79 -64.98 -36.74
CA THR A 778 -29.81 -64.33 -35.42
C THR A 778 -28.45 -64.47 -34.70
N LEU A 779 -27.81 -65.66 -34.78
CA LEU A 779 -26.48 -65.90 -34.20
C LEU A 779 -25.41 -65.01 -34.84
N LEU A 780 -25.41 -64.90 -36.17
CA LEU A 780 -24.46 -64.07 -36.92
C LEU A 780 -24.61 -62.58 -36.57
N VAL A 781 -25.86 -62.08 -36.52
CA VAL A 781 -26.14 -60.68 -36.13
C VAL A 781 -25.65 -60.43 -34.71
N LEU A 782 -25.92 -61.35 -33.77
CA LEU A 782 -25.50 -61.19 -32.38
C LEU A 782 -23.97 -61.19 -32.22
N TYR A 783 -23.26 -62.04 -32.97
CA TYR A 783 -21.79 -62.03 -33.00
C TYR A 783 -21.22 -60.73 -33.59
N THR A 784 -21.83 -60.20 -34.65
CA THR A 784 -21.38 -58.91 -35.23
C THR A 784 -21.58 -57.75 -34.25
N LEU A 785 -22.70 -57.74 -33.51
CA LEU A 785 -22.97 -56.74 -32.48
C LEU A 785 -21.99 -56.85 -31.30
N PHE A 786 -21.65 -58.07 -30.88
CA PHE A 786 -20.64 -58.31 -29.86
C PHE A 786 -19.29 -57.72 -30.27
N ASN A 787 -18.81 -57.99 -31.49
CA ASN A 787 -17.54 -57.43 -31.97
C ASN A 787 -17.57 -55.90 -32.03
N GLN A 788 -18.68 -55.30 -32.49
CA GLN A 788 -18.82 -53.85 -32.57
C GLN A 788 -18.75 -53.19 -31.18
N VAL A 789 -19.50 -53.72 -30.20
CA VAL A 789 -19.51 -53.20 -28.83
C VAL A 789 -18.18 -53.45 -28.12
N SER A 790 -17.58 -54.63 -28.31
CA SER A 790 -16.30 -54.98 -27.70
C SER A 790 -15.16 -54.09 -28.22
N SER A 791 -15.16 -53.76 -29.51
CA SER A 791 -14.19 -52.85 -30.13
C SER A 791 -14.32 -51.38 -29.69
N ALA A 792 -15.50 -50.98 -29.21
CA ALA A 792 -15.75 -49.63 -28.69
C ALA A 792 -15.34 -49.47 -27.22
N LEU A 793 -14.88 -50.55 -26.56
CA LEU A 793 -14.49 -50.56 -25.16
C LEU A 793 -13.00 -50.92 -25.04
N PRO A 794 -12.24 -50.34 -24.10
CA PRO A 794 -10.81 -50.59 -23.96
C PRO A 794 -10.49 -52.06 -23.68
N ASP A 795 -9.36 -52.55 -24.18
CA ASP A 795 -8.90 -53.91 -23.90
C ASP A 795 -8.44 -54.06 -22.45
N THR A 796 -9.19 -54.85 -21.67
CA THR A 796 -8.99 -55.06 -20.24
C THR A 796 -8.66 -56.52 -19.94
N ALA A 797 -7.84 -56.75 -18.91
CA ALA A 797 -7.49 -58.11 -18.47
C ALA A 797 -8.62 -58.83 -17.70
N TYR A 798 -9.60 -58.07 -17.19
CA TYR A 798 -10.78 -58.61 -16.54
C TYR A 798 -11.94 -58.75 -17.55
N ILE A 799 -12.82 -59.73 -17.29
CA ILE A 799 -13.99 -60.02 -18.12
C ILE A 799 -15.00 -58.88 -17.97
N LYS A 800 -15.39 -58.23 -19.07
CA LYS A 800 -16.40 -57.16 -19.04
C LYS A 800 -17.78 -57.79 -18.85
N MET A 801 -18.64 -57.18 -18.04
CA MET A 801 -20.01 -57.68 -17.81
C MET A 801 -20.81 -57.81 -19.11
N ILE A 802 -20.58 -56.90 -20.06
CA ILE A 802 -21.19 -56.96 -21.39
C ILE A 802 -20.72 -58.18 -22.20
N ASP A 803 -19.46 -58.58 -22.06
CA ASP A 803 -18.92 -59.79 -22.71
C ASP A 803 -19.59 -61.05 -22.15
N LEU A 804 -19.80 -61.10 -20.83
CA LEU A 804 -20.51 -62.21 -20.16
C LEU A 804 -21.98 -62.31 -20.62
N TYR A 805 -22.63 -61.17 -20.83
CA TYR A 805 -24.01 -61.11 -21.33
C TYR A 805 -24.13 -61.61 -22.78
N PHE A 806 -23.27 -61.12 -23.68
CA PHE A 806 -23.25 -61.56 -25.08
C PHE A 806 -22.85 -63.03 -25.22
N PHE A 807 -21.87 -63.50 -24.45
CA PHE A 807 -21.46 -64.90 -24.43
C PHE A 807 -22.61 -65.84 -24.04
N PHE A 808 -23.39 -65.47 -23.01
CA PHE A 808 -24.57 -66.22 -22.62
C PHE A 808 -25.62 -66.27 -23.74
N CYS A 809 -25.94 -65.13 -24.35
CA CYS A 809 -26.94 -65.06 -25.41
C CYS A 809 -26.54 -65.86 -26.66
N ILE A 810 -25.27 -65.80 -27.06
CA ILE A 810 -24.71 -66.58 -28.17
C ILE A 810 -24.78 -68.08 -27.86
N SER A 811 -24.38 -68.49 -26.65
CA SER A 811 -24.43 -69.89 -26.21
C SER A 811 -25.86 -70.45 -26.16
N LEU A 812 -26.82 -69.63 -25.73
CA LEU A 812 -28.24 -69.99 -25.70
C LEU A 812 -28.80 -70.22 -27.12
N ILE A 813 -28.47 -69.34 -28.07
CA ILE A 813 -28.89 -69.50 -29.47
C ILE A 813 -28.22 -70.71 -30.11
N PHE A 814 -26.94 -70.94 -29.83
CA PHE A 814 -26.22 -72.12 -30.32
C PHE A 814 -26.87 -73.43 -29.82
N SER A 815 -27.22 -73.52 -28.53
CA SER A 815 -27.92 -74.69 -27.99
C SER A 815 -29.33 -74.89 -28.58
N LEU A 816 -30.04 -73.81 -28.94
CA LEU A 816 -31.29 -73.89 -29.71
C LEU A 816 -31.06 -74.49 -31.10
N ILE A 817 -29.99 -74.11 -31.80
CA ILE A 817 -29.64 -74.69 -33.11
C ILE A 817 -29.37 -76.19 -32.98
N VAL A 818 -28.60 -76.61 -31.95
CA VAL A 818 -28.36 -78.03 -31.66
C VAL A 818 -29.68 -78.76 -31.39
N LEU A 819 -30.58 -78.17 -30.59
CA LEU A 819 -31.90 -78.77 -30.32
C LEU A 819 -32.72 -78.92 -31.61
N HIS A 820 -32.69 -77.94 -32.51
CA HIS A 820 -33.37 -78.02 -33.80
C HIS A 820 -32.86 -79.21 -34.64
N ILE A 821 -31.54 -79.40 -34.69
CA ILE A 821 -30.90 -80.52 -35.41
C ILE A 821 -31.26 -81.87 -34.77
N VAL A 822 -31.30 -81.95 -33.44
CA VAL A 822 -31.66 -83.19 -32.72
C VAL A 822 -33.13 -83.55 -32.93
N VAL A 823 -34.04 -82.56 -32.93
CA VAL A 823 -35.47 -82.79 -33.23
C VAL A 823 -35.67 -83.33 -34.64
N GLU A 824 -34.87 -82.87 -35.61
CA GLU A 824 -34.98 -83.27 -37.02
C GLU A 824 -34.42 -84.68 -37.31
N ASN A 825 -33.49 -85.16 -36.48
CA ASN A 825 -32.85 -86.47 -36.62
C ASN A 825 -33.52 -87.61 -35.81
N LEU A 826 -34.67 -87.36 -35.17
CA LEU A 826 -35.41 -88.40 -34.45
C LEU A 826 -36.30 -89.22 -35.39
N PRO A 827 -36.28 -90.57 -35.32
CA PRO A 827 -37.09 -91.41 -36.19
C PRO A 827 -38.60 -91.24 -35.89
N PRO A 828 -39.48 -91.22 -36.92
CA PRO A 828 -40.92 -91.10 -36.73
C PRO A 828 -41.45 -92.32 -35.96
N GLY A 829 -42.17 -92.07 -34.87
CA GLY A 829 -42.80 -93.13 -34.07
C GLY A 829 -43.83 -93.91 -34.91
N THR A 830 -43.66 -95.22 -35.00
CA THR A 830 -44.60 -96.16 -35.61
C THR A 830 -45.91 -96.26 -34.80
N PRO A 831 -47.07 -96.44 -35.45
CA PRO A 831 -48.35 -96.64 -34.75
C PRO A 831 -48.42 -98.04 -34.08
N PRO A 832 -49.17 -98.21 -32.97
CA PRO A 832 -49.24 -99.48 -32.27
C PRO A 832 -50.08 -100.50 -33.06
N ALA A 833 -49.51 -101.68 -33.31
CA ALA A 833 -50.25 -102.86 -33.75
C ALA A 833 -50.98 -103.51 -32.56
N THR A 834 -52.16 -104.05 -32.86
CA THR A 834 -53.24 -104.62 -32.04
C THR A 834 -52.85 -105.77 -31.06
N PRO A 835 -53.77 -106.18 -30.14
CA PRO A 835 -53.48 -106.56 -28.76
C PRO A 835 -53.33 -108.06 -28.50
N THR A 836 -52.72 -108.40 -27.36
CA THR A 836 -52.87 -109.69 -26.66
C THR A 836 -53.24 -109.46 -25.18
N PRO A 837 -53.97 -110.40 -24.53
CA PRO A 837 -54.98 -110.07 -23.52
C PRO A 837 -54.57 -110.29 -22.05
N ALA A 838 -55.44 -109.74 -21.18
CA ALA A 838 -55.64 -109.96 -19.73
C ALA A 838 -54.61 -109.29 -18.78
N THR A 839 -55.01 -108.66 -17.67
CA THR A 839 -56.06 -109.08 -16.72
C THR A 839 -56.74 -107.87 -16.05
N ILE A 840 -58.08 -107.85 -16.04
CA ILE A 840 -58.93 -106.90 -15.30
C ILE A 840 -59.33 -107.55 -13.97
N LYS A 841 -59.24 -106.81 -12.85
CA LYS A 841 -59.96 -107.14 -11.61
C LYS A 841 -61.14 -106.18 -11.45
N VAL A 842 -62.34 -106.75 -11.31
CA VAL A 842 -63.63 -106.06 -11.12
C VAL A 842 -64.07 -106.18 -9.66
N ALA A 843 -64.77 -105.15 -9.16
CA ALA A 843 -65.57 -105.15 -7.93
C ALA A 843 -66.93 -104.45 -8.21
N PRO A 844 -68.02 -104.76 -7.47
CA PRO A 844 -69.33 -105.07 -8.04
C PRO A 844 -70.37 -103.93 -8.06
N VAL A 845 -71.44 -104.18 -8.83
CA VAL A 845 -72.62 -103.33 -9.10
C VAL A 845 -73.86 -103.87 -8.39
N ASN A 846 -74.81 -103.01 -7.98
CA ASN A 846 -76.27 -103.11 -8.20
C ASN A 846 -77.06 -102.10 -7.31
N PRO A 847 -78.34 -101.77 -7.61
CA PRO A 847 -78.93 -101.36 -8.89
C PRO A 847 -79.79 -100.06 -8.72
N PRO A 848 -80.26 -99.42 -9.81
CA PRO A 848 -81.72 -99.25 -9.91
C PRO A 848 -82.29 -99.32 -11.35
N GLN A 849 -83.55 -99.76 -11.47
CA GLN A 849 -84.44 -99.53 -12.62
C GLN A 849 -85.20 -98.20 -12.44
N PRO A 850 -85.96 -97.66 -13.43
CA PRO A 850 -86.00 -97.93 -14.87
C PRO A 850 -85.78 -96.66 -15.74
N GLY A 851 -85.25 -96.87 -16.95
CA GLY A 851 -85.55 -96.07 -18.14
C GLY A 851 -84.97 -94.66 -18.22
N HIS A 852 -83.69 -94.55 -18.61
CA HIS A 852 -83.03 -93.53 -19.48
C HIS A 852 -81.51 -93.66 -19.28
N SER A 853 -80.75 -94.15 -20.26
CA SER A 853 -79.30 -94.38 -20.08
C SER A 853 -78.44 -93.51 -20.99
N ARG A 854 -77.84 -92.50 -20.36
CA ARG A 854 -76.75 -91.64 -20.84
C ARG A 854 -75.54 -92.46 -21.29
N LEU A 855 -74.94 -92.10 -22.43
CA LEU A 855 -73.63 -92.56 -22.87
C LEU A 855 -72.54 -91.90 -22.00
N LEU A 856 -71.70 -92.72 -21.36
CA LEU A 856 -70.57 -92.31 -20.53
C LEU A 856 -69.40 -91.82 -21.41
N THR A 857 -68.96 -90.60 -21.13
CA THR A 857 -67.76 -89.97 -21.69
C THR A 857 -66.50 -90.61 -21.10
N ASN A 858 -65.68 -91.25 -21.93
CA ASN A 858 -64.41 -91.86 -21.51
C ASN A 858 -63.29 -90.82 -21.45
N TYR A 859 -62.68 -90.68 -20.27
CA TYR A 859 -61.39 -90.02 -20.05
C TYR A 859 -60.26 -90.78 -20.76
N ARG A 860 -59.48 -90.11 -21.61
CA ARG A 860 -58.22 -90.62 -22.18
C ARG A 860 -57.03 -90.05 -21.39
N LEU A 861 -56.26 -90.91 -20.72
CA LEU A 861 -54.90 -90.58 -20.29
C LEU A 861 -53.96 -90.56 -21.51
N ARG A 862 -53.16 -89.49 -21.64
CA ARG A 862 -52.21 -89.27 -22.74
C ARG A 862 -50.80 -89.55 -22.25
N VAL A 863 -50.17 -90.60 -22.77
CA VAL A 863 -48.74 -90.90 -22.57
C VAL A 863 -47.94 -90.02 -23.56
N PRO A 864 -46.89 -89.27 -23.14
CA PRO A 864 -46.14 -88.40 -24.04
C PRO A 864 -45.16 -89.19 -24.91
N THR A 865 -45.26 -89.05 -26.23
CA THR A 865 -44.22 -89.47 -27.19
C THR A 865 -43.01 -88.54 -27.13
N ALA A 866 -41.79 -89.03 -27.40
CA ALA A 866 -40.52 -88.27 -27.33
C ALA A 866 -40.56 -86.90 -28.05
N HIS A 867 -41.30 -86.81 -29.15
CA HIS A 867 -41.52 -85.57 -29.91
C HIS A 867 -42.30 -84.48 -29.12
N GLY A 868 -43.18 -84.88 -28.19
CA GLY A 868 -43.95 -83.97 -27.33
C GLY A 868 -43.15 -83.39 -26.16
N LEU A 869 -42.21 -84.17 -25.61
CA LEU A 869 -41.31 -83.73 -24.55
C LEU A 869 -40.37 -82.63 -25.06
N MET A 870 -39.77 -82.81 -26.25
CA MET A 870 -38.85 -81.81 -26.84
C MET A 870 -39.56 -80.53 -27.28
N HIS A 871 -40.82 -80.62 -27.72
CA HIS A 871 -41.65 -79.45 -27.97
C HIS A 871 -41.93 -78.64 -26.69
N SER A 872 -42.14 -79.31 -25.55
CA SER A 872 -42.32 -78.65 -24.25
C SER A 872 -41.02 -78.02 -23.74
N VAL A 873 -39.87 -78.68 -23.88
CA VAL A 873 -38.55 -78.13 -23.53
C VAL A 873 -38.25 -76.86 -24.32
N ARG A 874 -38.51 -76.86 -25.64
CA ARG A 874 -38.30 -75.68 -26.49
C ARG A 874 -39.22 -74.51 -26.13
N ARG A 875 -40.50 -74.78 -25.85
CA ARG A 875 -41.52 -73.74 -25.64
C ARG A 875 -41.52 -73.16 -24.23
N TYR A 876 -41.12 -73.94 -23.22
CA TYR A 876 -41.19 -73.53 -21.82
C TYR A 876 -39.82 -73.42 -21.14
N CYS A 877 -38.87 -74.35 -21.34
CA CYS A 877 -37.58 -74.28 -20.63
C CYS A 877 -36.68 -73.13 -21.12
N PHE A 878 -36.52 -72.92 -22.43
CA PHE A 878 -35.62 -71.89 -22.95
C PHE A 878 -36.02 -70.45 -22.56
N PRO A 879 -37.30 -70.04 -22.67
CA PRO A 879 -37.75 -68.73 -22.19
C PRO A 879 -37.56 -68.56 -20.67
N VAL A 880 -37.82 -69.62 -19.89
CA VAL A 880 -37.61 -69.59 -18.43
C VAL A 880 -36.13 -69.39 -18.09
N VAL A 881 -35.21 -70.10 -18.76
CA VAL A 881 -33.76 -69.93 -18.57
C VAL A 881 -33.31 -68.51 -18.92
N LEU A 882 -33.82 -67.93 -20.01
CA LEU A 882 -33.49 -66.55 -20.40
C LEU A 882 -33.99 -65.52 -19.37
N VAL A 883 -35.23 -65.69 -18.86
CA VAL A 883 -35.81 -64.78 -17.86
C VAL A 883 -35.05 -64.88 -16.53
N VAL A 884 -34.73 -66.09 -16.08
CA VAL A 884 -33.95 -66.31 -14.85
C VAL A 884 -32.55 -65.71 -14.97
N PHE A 885 -31.85 -65.91 -16.09
CA PHE A 885 -30.54 -65.30 -16.30
C PHE A 885 -30.60 -63.77 -16.31
N ASN A 886 -31.56 -63.16 -17.01
CA ASN A 886 -31.67 -61.70 -17.02
C ASN A 886 -31.99 -61.14 -15.63
N LEU A 887 -32.89 -61.79 -14.87
CA LEU A 887 -33.16 -61.39 -13.49
C LEU A 887 -31.89 -61.45 -12.63
N VAL A 888 -31.12 -62.55 -12.68
CA VAL A 888 -29.89 -62.70 -11.90
C VAL A 888 -28.80 -61.72 -12.36
N PHE A 889 -28.60 -61.56 -13.66
CA PHE A 889 -27.58 -60.69 -14.23
C PHE A 889 -27.82 -59.21 -13.91
N TRP A 890 -29.05 -58.73 -14.12
CA TRP A 890 -29.41 -57.35 -13.79
C TRP A 890 -29.44 -57.12 -12.29
N LEU A 891 -29.86 -58.10 -11.49
CA LEU A 891 -29.80 -57.97 -10.03
C LEU A 891 -28.34 -57.89 -9.55
N MET A 892 -27.42 -58.71 -10.06
CA MET A 892 -25.97 -58.60 -9.79
C MET A 892 -25.35 -57.26 -10.23
N LEU A 893 -25.77 -56.71 -11.37
CA LEU A 893 -25.28 -55.40 -11.84
C LEU A 893 -25.86 -54.26 -11.00
N PHE A 894 -27.09 -54.44 -10.52
CA PHE A 894 -27.86 -53.46 -9.78
C PHE A 894 -27.87 -53.67 -8.25
N THR A 895 -26.99 -54.51 -7.72
CA THR A 895 -26.71 -54.64 -6.28
C THR A 895 -25.23 -54.43 -6.07
#